data_AF-A0A7Z8LEE1-F1
#
_entry.id   AF-A0A7Z8LEE1-F1
#
_cell.length_a   1.000
_cell.length_b   1.000
_cell.length_c   1.000
_cell.angle_alpha   90.00
_cell.angle_beta   90.00
_cell.angle_gamma   90.00
#
_symmetry.space_group_name_H-M   'P 1'
#
loop_
_entity.id
_entity.type
_entity.pdbx_description
1 polymer ?
#
loop_
_entity_poly.entity_id
_entity_poly.type
_entity_poly.pdbx_seq_one_letter_code
_entity_poly.pdbx_strand_id
1 'polypeptide(L)'
;ISKGIQEAKHQVLIQVAEALQSLGGDPTLPLDCAALRGGIPKETRWARTPLQPVLLCSTVDQIGSRLLHRGYGISPNSWPIQAGLLGNDTLIILDEAHCSKPFQQTLSAIERFQKKARHQLPQPWAFVPMTATPNDDRKTFELSEEERRETIIARRLEASKPALLLEAGKKGDQGMANTALEQLRDEDAALCAPGNTVLVVLNRVRAARILYDALDALAKRAQAGGKGAKAFDCIPLLLTGRSRPLEREHMLEQYRDRIMAGRTRSDNADAPPLIVVATQCVEVGADLDADVLISEACPMDSLRQRFGRLDRLGERGSSPARIIIRPELIGDAATQQAADDPVYGEALSKTWWWLQEQADNGTIDCGVAALDVLNPPMAELAAPSTDAPLMFPAYCNLWVQTGPAPAVSPDPAIFLHGPQAGPAAVNVVWRGDLVDRPATIWGEIISACPPLSQEALTLPLHLARAWLAEQHKIEDFGADIEGHDPQPAELNDADPRQALAWRGSDRSELVRAEQIRPGDTLVVPTSWGGADAAGWTGSNTGPVSDLCEAARVKAQRPAILRLCADTGPFPESVVGQFKQLSELSENEDPPEPSELKEKIKLCLEALHATCVNLAESDLASQGLAATVKVLHKEQPERWTYHPGGRGLILYSRKRLSDAIADFSDEDEDSSLVQKGEVGLDQHLEDVRAWADYIAGLVQLPQDLRDCVALAGHLHDLGKADRRFQAWLKGGNRFKVNPDQPIAKSAHIAQGAAARQARLRSGYPQGARHELLSVRLIEQFAEQAPECLPSDPLLRDLVLHLVASHHGRCRPWAPAAPDSKPETVTVTFAGRTLSHSSDTGLGRVDSGVAERFWRLVDHFGWWGLSYLEACLR
;
A
#
# COMPACT_ATOMS: atom_id res chain seq x y z
N ILE A 1 4.49 18.05 4.22
CA ILE A 1 4.91 18.85 3.04
C ILE A 1 3.72 19.65 2.49
N SER A 2 2.68 19.01 1.94
CA SER A 2 1.48 19.69 1.39
C SER A 2 0.94 20.81 2.28
N LYS A 3 0.62 20.54 3.55
CA LYS A 3 0.18 21.56 4.53
C LYS A 3 1.15 22.74 4.68
N GLY A 4 2.46 22.46 4.68
CA GLY A 4 3.49 23.49 4.82
C GLY A 4 3.60 24.40 3.59
N ILE A 5 3.28 23.89 2.40
CA ILE A 5 3.18 24.68 1.16
C ILE A 5 1.86 25.47 1.14
N GLN A 6 0.75 24.85 1.54
CA GLN A 6 -0.57 25.48 1.56
C GLN A 6 -0.65 26.65 2.57
N GLU A 7 -0.03 26.51 3.73
CA GLU A 7 -0.03 27.51 4.81
C GLU A 7 1.24 28.38 4.81
N ALA A 8 2.01 28.36 3.71
CA ALA A 8 3.31 29.00 3.62
C ALA A 8 3.27 30.51 3.88
N LYS A 9 4.17 30.97 4.75
CA LYS A 9 4.44 32.41 4.97
C LYS A 9 5.77 32.87 4.37
N HIS A 10 6.64 31.91 4.00
CA HIS A 10 7.95 32.19 3.42
C HIS A 10 7.83 32.42 1.91
N GLN A 11 8.46 33.47 1.38
CA GLN A 11 8.29 33.91 -0.02
C GLN A 11 8.57 32.80 -1.04
N VAL A 12 9.61 31.98 -0.82
CA VAL A 12 9.95 30.85 -1.71
C VAL A 12 8.82 29.81 -1.76
N LEU A 13 8.22 29.46 -0.62
CA LEU A 13 7.15 28.46 -0.56
C LEU A 13 5.84 29.00 -1.16
N ILE A 14 5.58 30.30 -1.06
CA ILE A 14 4.46 30.96 -1.74
C ILE A 14 4.64 30.87 -3.26
N GLN A 15 5.82 31.19 -3.78
CA GLN A 15 6.13 31.07 -5.21
C GLN A 15 5.97 29.62 -5.71
N VAL A 16 6.39 28.63 -4.91
CA VAL A 16 6.18 27.21 -5.23
C VAL A 16 4.69 26.87 -5.25
N ALA A 17 3.92 27.34 -4.26
CA ALA A 17 2.48 27.10 -4.21
C ALA A 17 1.75 27.69 -5.44
N GLU A 18 2.05 28.94 -5.79
CA GLU A 18 1.48 29.62 -6.96
C GLU A 18 1.85 28.91 -8.26
N ALA A 19 3.11 28.49 -8.41
CA ALA A 19 3.56 27.74 -9.58
C ALA A 19 2.81 26.40 -9.71
N LEU A 20 2.67 25.63 -8.63
CA LEU A 20 1.95 24.36 -8.66
C LEU A 20 0.45 24.53 -8.94
N GLN A 21 -0.19 25.54 -8.33
CA GLN A 21 -1.59 25.87 -8.60
C GLN A 21 -1.82 26.29 -10.07
N SER A 22 -0.82 26.90 -10.71
CA SER A 22 -0.91 27.29 -12.12
C SER A 22 -0.91 26.10 -13.09
N LEU A 23 -0.48 24.91 -12.66
CA LEU A 23 -0.47 23.68 -13.47
C LEU A 23 -1.87 23.05 -13.58
N GLY A 24 -2.78 23.31 -12.63
CA GLY A 24 -4.15 22.81 -12.63
C GLY A 24 -4.58 22.16 -11.31
N GLY A 25 -5.64 21.35 -11.37
CA GLY A 25 -6.16 20.61 -10.22
C GLY A 25 -7.09 21.41 -9.31
N ASP A 26 -7.10 21.08 -8.02
CA ASP A 26 -7.88 21.80 -7.02
C ASP A 26 -7.16 23.11 -6.63
N PRO A 27 -7.77 24.29 -6.87
CA PRO A 27 -7.12 25.57 -6.60
C PRO A 27 -6.83 25.79 -5.11
N THR A 28 -7.50 25.06 -4.22
CA THR A 28 -7.27 25.15 -2.77
C THR A 28 -6.12 24.26 -2.30
N LEU A 29 -5.63 23.34 -3.15
CA LEU A 29 -4.61 22.37 -2.83
C LEU A 29 -3.46 22.43 -3.86
N PRO A 30 -2.40 23.23 -3.61
CA PRO A 30 -1.27 23.34 -4.53
C PRO A 30 -0.56 22.01 -4.81
N LEU A 31 -0.40 21.18 -3.79
CA LEU A 31 0.28 19.88 -3.89
C LEU A 31 -0.53 18.85 -3.10
N ASP A 32 -0.92 17.77 -3.75
CA ASP A 32 -1.46 16.60 -3.07
C ASP A 32 -0.32 15.67 -2.64
N CYS A 33 -0.54 14.89 -1.59
CA CYS A 33 0.42 13.88 -1.14
C CYS A 33 -0.34 12.57 -0.91
N ALA A 34 0.12 11.49 -1.53
CA ALA A 34 -0.47 10.17 -1.34
C ALA A 34 0.63 9.11 -1.13
N ALA A 35 0.27 8.04 -0.42
CA ALA A 35 1.18 6.94 -0.14
C ALA A 35 0.73 5.62 -0.78
N LEU A 36 1.63 4.95 -1.51
CA LEU A 36 1.38 3.66 -2.15
C LEU A 36 2.20 2.56 -1.48
N ARG A 37 1.65 1.94 -0.42
CA ARG A 37 2.27 0.83 0.33
C ARG A 37 1.47 -0.49 0.22
N GLY A 38 2.13 -1.64 0.28
CA GLY A 38 1.52 -2.96 0.01
C GLY A 38 0.28 -3.32 0.85
N GLY A 39 -0.61 -4.13 0.26
CA GLY A 39 -1.74 -4.83 0.90
C GLY A 39 -2.96 -3.99 1.30
N ILE A 40 -4.04 -3.97 0.48
CA ILE A 40 -5.42 -3.45 0.78
C ILE A 40 -5.69 -2.01 0.23
N PRO A 41 -6.93 -1.61 -0.20
CA PRO A 41 -7.10 -0.62 -1.27
C PRO A 41 -6.54 0.74 -0.89
N LYS A 42 -5.52 1.13 -1.67
CA LYS A 42 -4.79 2.38 -1.53
C LYS A 42 -5.66 3.53 -1.96
N GLU A 43 -5.33 4.68 -1.41
CA GLU A 43 -5.76 5.99 -1.85
C GLU A 43 -5.65 6.08 -3.38
N THR A 44 -6.73 5.83 -4.09
CA THR A 44 -6.84 6.09 -5.54
C THR A 44 -7.03 7.58 -5.80
N ARG A 45 -7.09 8.39 -4.75
CA ARG A 45 -7.23 9.85 -4.79
C ARG A 45 -6.22 10.50 -5.75
N TRP A 46 -4.96 10.04 -5.75
CA TRP A 46 -3.94 10.59 -6.66
C TRP A 46 -4.22 10.28 -8.13
N ALA A 47 -4.91 9.19 -8.43
CA ALA A 47 -5.23 8.76 -9.79
C ALA A 47 -6.58 9.33 -10.29
N ARG A 48 -7.23 10.20 -9.51
CA ARG A 48 -8.54 10.80 -9.83
C ARG A 48 -8.49 11.77 -11.02
N THR A 49 -7.37 12.46 -11.17
CA THR A 49 -7.19 13.43 -12.25
C THR A 49 -5.70 13.57 -12.56
N PRO A 50 -5.31 13.65 -13.84
CA PRO A 50 -3.93 13.95 -14.21
C PRO A 50 -3.53 15.41 -13.93
N LEU A 51 -4.47 16.28 -13.55
CA LEU A 51 -4.22 17.72 -13.40
C LEU A 51 -3.64 18.14 -12.05
N GLN A 52 -3.83 17.34 -11.01
CA GLN A 52 -3.41 17.69 -9.67
C GLN A 52 -1.93 17.36 -9.50
N PRO A 53 -1.04 18.31 -9.19
CA PRO A 53 0.33 17.96 -8.81
C PRO A 53 0.32 17.07 -7.57
N VAL A 54 1.01 15.93 -7.64
CA VAL A 54 1.06 14.94 -6.55
C VAL A 54 2.50 14.56 -6.20
N LEU A 55 2.81 14.57 -4.92
CA LEU A 55 3.97 13.87 -4.37
C LEU A 55 3.56 12.46 -3.92
N LEU A 56 4.06 11.44 -4.61
CA LEU A 56 3.76 10.04 -4.31
C LEU A 56 4.90 9.37 -3.54
N CYS A 57 4.65 8.97 -2.31
CA CYS A 57 5.58 8.14 -1.53
C CYS A 57 5.18 6.67 -1.67
N SER A 58 6.01 5.85 -2.31
CA SER A 58 5.64 4.48 -2.66
C SER A 58 6.75 3.47 -2.39
N THR A 59 6.38 2.20 -2.23
CA THR A 59 7.31 1.08 -2.32
C THR A 59 7.60 0.71 -3.77
N VAL A 60 8.71 -0.01 -3.99
CA VAL A 60 9.13 -0.54 -5.30
C VAL A 60 8.02 -1.39 -5.93
N ASP A 61 7.43 -2.33 -5.19
CA ASP A 61 6.32 -3.17 -5.66
C ASP A 61 5.16 -2.37 -6.22
N GLN A 62 4.87 -1.22 -5.62
CA GLN A 62 3.64 -0.51 -5.89
C GLN A 62 3.78 0.40 -7.10
N ILE A 63 4.90 1.11 -7.26
CA ILE A 63 5.18 1.79 -8.54
C ILE A 63 5.44 0.76 -9.63
N GLY A 64 6.31 -0.21 -9.37
CA GLY A 64 6.78 -1.18 -10.36
C GLY A 64 5.65 -2.03 -10.94
N SER A 65 4.81 -2.63 -10.10
CA SER A 65 3.68 -3.44 -10.59
C SER A 65 2.69 -2.61 -11.42
N ARG A 66 2.44 -1.35 -11.05
CA ARG A 66 1.54 -0.44 -11.80
C ARG A 66 2.13 -0.05 -13.15
N LEU A 67 3.43 0.31 -13.18
CA LEU A 67 4.14 0.59 -14.43
C LEU A 67 4.13 -0.62 -15.38
N LEU A 68 4.16 -1.83 -14.86
CA LEU A 68 4.06 -3.06 -15.65
C LEU A 68 2.61 -3.53 -15.89
N HIS A 69 1.62 -2.63 -15.80
CA HIS A 69 0.18 -2.91 -16.02
C HIS A 69 -0.35 -4.12 -15.20
N ARG A 70 0.22 -4.36 -14.03
CA ARG A 70 -0.11 -5.47 -13.11
C ARG A 70 -0.24 -4.97 -11.68
N GLY A 71 -0.76 -3.75 -11.52
CA GLY A 71 -0.81 -3.06 -10.24
C GLY A 71 -1.36 -3.94 -9.13
N TYR A 72 -0.55 -4.17 -8.11
CA TYR A 72 -0.95 -4.95 -6.95
C TYR A 72 -2.06 -4.26 -6.15
N GLY A 73 -3.06 -5.04 -5.73
CA GLY A 73 -4.17 -4.58 -4.91
C GLY A 73 -5.19 -3.67 -5.61
N ILE A 74 -5.20 -3.62 -6.95
CA ILE A 74 -6.19 -2.87 -7.75
C ILE A 74 -6.82 -3.75 -8.82
N SER A 75 -8.00 -3.36 -9.31
CA SER A 75 -8.71 -4.13 -10.34
C SER A 75 -7.93 -4.13 -11.67
N PRO A 76 -8.04 -5.19 -12.49
CA PRO A 76 -7.48 -5.19 -13.84
C PRO A 76 -7.98 -4.05 -14.73
N ASN A 77 -9.21 -3.59 -14.50
CA ASN A 77 -9.79 -2.46 -15.22
C ASN A 77 -9.10 -1.12 -14.88
N SER A 78 -8.44 -1.04 -13.72
CA SER A 78 -7.72 0.15 -13.22
C SER A 78 -6.24 0.15 -13.58
N TRP A 79 -5.67 -1.00 -13.94
CA TRP A 79 -4.26 -1.13 -14.36
C TRP A 79 -3.84 -0.12 -15.44
N PRO A 80 -4.60 0.10 -16.54
CA PRO A 80 -4.15 1.01 -17.58
C PRO A 80 -4.10 2.48 -17.12
N ILE A 81 -5.02 2.93 -16.25
CA ILE A 81 -5.00 4.31 -15.74
C ILE A 81 -3.67 4.55 -15.00
N GLN A 82 -3.37 3.69 -14.03
CA GLN A 82 -2.21 3.92 -13.17
C GLN A 82 -0.90 3.70 -13.91
N ALA A 83 -0.86 2.77 -14.87
CA ALA A 83 0.29 2.63 -15.77
C ALA A 83 0.48 3.88 -16.64
N GLY A 84 -0.60 4.45 -17.16
CA GLY A 84 -0.58 5.68 -17.96
C GLY A 84 -0.06 6.87 -17.17
N LEU A 85 -0.65 7.12 -15.99
CA LEU A 85 -0.29 8.23 -15.12
C LEU A 85 1.13 8.14 -14.55
N LEU A 86 1.62 6.95 -14.19
CA LEU A 86 3.00 6.78 -13.71
C LEU A 86 4.03 6.71 -14.84
N GLY A 87 3.57 6.35 -16.04
CA GLY A 87 4.40 6.19 -17.23
C GLY A 87 4.60 7.49 -18.02
N ASN A 88 3.86 8.55 -17.71
CA ASN A 88 3.91 9.84 -18.40
C ASN A 88 3.77 10.98 -17.40
N ASP A 89 4.42 12.12 -17.65
CA ASP A 89 4.43 13.30 -16.78
C ASP A 89 4.84 12.98 -15.33
N THR A 90 5.86 12.13 -15.17
CA THR A 90 6.29 11.60 -13.87
C THR A 90 7.80 11.62 -13.72
N LEU A 91 8.28 12.10 -12.57
CA LEU A 91 9.64 11.95 -12.10
C LEU A 91 9.69 10.92 -10.97
N ILE A 92 10.43 9.82 -11.17
CA ILE A 92 10.63 8.79 -10.16
C ILE A 92 11.98 9.02 -9.46
N ILE A 93 11.94 9.32 -8.17
CA ILE A 93 13.14 9.34 -7.33
C ILE A 93 13.25 7.97 -6.66
N LEU A 94 14.25 7.18 -7.07
CA LEU A 94 14.51 5.87 -6.49
C LEU A 94 15.51 6.03 -5.36
N ASP A 95 14.99 6.21 -4.14
CA ASP A 95 15.80 6.28 -2.93
C ASP A 95 16.42 4.92 -2.60
N GLU A 96 17.62 4.94 -2.00
CA GLU A 96 18.44 3.77 -1.70
C GLU A 96 18.59 2.77 -2.86
N ALA A 97 18.81 3.27 -4.08
CA ALA A 97 18.81 2.48 -5.32
C ALA A 97 19.71 1.22 -5.32
N HIS A 98 20.78 1.20 -4.52
CA HIS A 98 21.62 0.02 -4.29
C HIS A 98 20.83 -1.22 -3.78
N CYS A 99 19.79 -1.00 -2.96
CA CYS A 99 18.91 -2.06 -2.46
C CYS A 99 17.87 -2.52 -3.49
N SER A 100 17.75 -1.86 -4.65
CA SER A 100 16.70 -2.13 -5.65
C SER A 100 17.24 -2.10 -7.08
N LYS A 101 18.44 -2.65 -7.29
CA LYS A 101 19.09 -2.76 -8.59
C LYS A 101 18.22 -3.40 -9.68
N PRO A 102 17.48 -4.50 -9.43
CA PRO A 102 16.57 -5.06 -10.44
C PRO A 102 15.51 -4.04 -10.89
N PHE A 103 14.90 -3.32 -9.96
CA PHE A 103 13.93 -2.28 -10.30
C PHE A 103 14.55 -1.12 -11.08
N GLN A 104 15.76 -0.67 -10.73
CA GLN A 104 16.49 0.35 -11.49
C GLN A 104 16.72 -0.07 -12.95
N GLN A 105 17.06 -1.34 -13.18
CA GLN A 105 17.21 -1.92 -14.52
C GLN A 105 15.89 -1.99 -15.27
N THR A 106 14.80 -2.32 -14.56
CA THR A 106 13.44 -2.29 -15.11
C THR A 106 13.01 -0.89 -15.51
N LEU A 107 13.26 0.13 -14.68
CA LEU A 107 13.01 1.54 -15.03
C LEU A 107 13.82 1.97 -16.27
N SER A 108 15.09 1.56 -16.35
CA SER A 108 15.93 1.81 -17.53
C SER A 108 15.37 1.14 -18.80
N ALA A 109 14.82 -0.07 -18.67
CA ALA A 109 14.19 -0.78 -19.78
C ALA A 109 12.86 -0.12 -20.21
N ILE A 110 12.05 0.36 -19.27
CA ILE A 110 10.83 1.12 -19.53
C ILE A 110 11.16 2.40 -20.29
N GLU A 111 12.14 3.19 -19.83
CA GLU A 111 12.58 4.43 -20.50
C GLU A 111 12.93 4.18 -21.98
N ARG A 112 13.70 3.10 -22.23
CA ARG A 112 14.10 2.69 -23.57
C ARG A 112 12.91 2.27 -24.42
N PHE A 113 11.90 1.64 -23.83
CA PHE A 113 10.72 1.15 -24.55
C PHE A 113 9.66 2.23 -24.81
N GLN A 114 9.53 3.22 -23.94
CA GLN A 114 8.73 4.42 -24.24
C GLN A 114 9.23 5.12 -25.51
N LYS A 115 10.55 5.23 -25.67
CA LYS A 115 11.19 5.83 -26.86
C LYS A 115 10.96 5.06 -28.18
N LYS A 116 10.37 3.86 -28.14
CA LYS A 116 10.04 3.06 -29.33
C LYS A 116 8.67 3.38 -29.93
N ALA A 117 7.81 4.11 -29.23
CA ALA A 117 6.52 4.52 -29.78
C ALA A 117 6.72 5.33 -31.06
N ARG A 118 5.89 5.10 -32.08
CA ARG A 118 5.95 5.86 -33.34
C ARG A 118 5.61 7.33 -33.13
N HIS A 119 4.69 7.60 -32.23
CA HIS A 119 4.31 8.91 -31.77
C HIS A 119 4.46 8.97 -30.25
N GLN A 120 5.48 9.68 -29.79
CA GLN A 120 5.71 9.93 -28.38
C GLN A 120 4.85 11.10 -27.94
N LEU A 121 4.14 10.92 -26.83
CA LEU A 121 3.43 12.01 -26.20
C LEU A 121 4.45 13.04 -25.65
N PRO A 122 4.10 14.34 -25.58
CA PRO A 122 5.03 15.38 -25.14
C PRO A 122 5.35 15.35 -23.63
N GLN A 123 4.60 14.56 -22.86
CA GLN A 123 4.72 14.50 -21.41
C GLN A 123 6.08 13.89 -20.99
N PRO A 124 6.82 14.56 -20.09
CA PRO A 124 8.15 14.10 -19.69
C PRO A 124 8.07 12.87 -18.78
N TRP A 125 9.06 11.99 -18.88
CA TRP A 125 9.24 10.90 -17.93
C TRP A 125 10.72 10.69 -17.63
N ALA A 126 11.07 10.59 -16.36
CA ALA A 126 12.44 10.38 -15.93
C ALA A 126 12.51 9.63 -14.60
N PHE A 127 13.65 9.01 -14.34
CA PHE A 127 13.97 8.51 -13.00
C PHE A 127 15.39 8.91 -12.57
N VAL A 128 15.56 9.12 -11.27
CA VAL A 128 16.83 9.51 -10.64
C VAL A 128 17.11 8.54 -9.50
N PRO A 129 18.16 7.71 -9.59
CA PRO A 129 18.60 6.89 -8.46
C PRO A 129 19.34 7.75 -7.43
N MET A 130 19.02 7.56 -6.15
CA MET A 130 19.75 8.12 -5.01
C MET A 130 20.35 6.95 -4.22
N THR A 131 21.64 7.01 -3.91
CA THR A 131 22.32 5.96 -3.13
C THR A 131 23.56 6.52 -2.46
N ALA A 132 23.91 5.98 -1.29
CA ALA A 132 25.18 6.26 -0.62
C ALA A 132 26.38 5.55 -1.28
N THR A 133 26.16 4.57 -2.15
CA THR A 133 27.19 3.71 -2.76
C THR A 133 26.98 3.59 -4.27
N PRO A 134 27.24 4.67 -5.05
CA PRO A 134 27.06 4.65 -6.49
C PRO A 134 28.04 3.67 -7.15
N ASN A 135 27.50 2.76 -7.98
CA ASN A 135 28.26 1.73 -8.71
C ASN A 135 28.21 1.93 -10.24
N ASP A 136 27.84 3.12 -10.74
CA ASP A 136 27.65 3.39 -12.18
C ASP A 136 28.37 4.70 -12.57
N ASP A 137 28.89 4.75 -13.80
CA ASP A 137 29.65 5.87 -14.38
C ASP A 137 28.76 7.07 -14.81
N ARG A 138 27.52 7.12 -14.33
CA ARG A 138 26.59 8.22 -14.66
C ARG A 138 27.07 9.51 -14.00
N LYS A 139 26.62 10.64 -14.56
CA LYS A 139 26.81 11.95 -13.93
C LYS A 139 26.12 11.95 -12.55
N THR A 140 26.91 11.89 -11.50
CA THR A 140 26.47 11.95 -10.11
C THR A 140 26.25 13.40 -9.68
N PHE A 141 25.21 13.62 -8.87
CA PHE A 141 25.04 14.88 -8.14
C PHE A 141 25.67 14.69 -6.76
N GLU A 142 26.80 15.37 -6.53
CA GLU A 142 27.60 15.23 -5.31
C GLU A 142 27.74 16.57 -4.60
N LEU A 143 28.03 16.52 -3.30
CA LEU A 143 28.34 17.70 -2.52
C LEU A 143 29.61 18.38 -3.06
N SER A 144 29.48 19.66 -3.35
CA SER A 144 30.62 20.53 -3.68
C SER A 144 31.55 20.72 -2.48
N GLU A 145 32.79 21.13 -2.75
CA GLU A 145 33.77 21.49 -1.72
C GLU A 145 33.30 22.61 -0.79
N GLU A 146 32.44 23.52 -1.28
CA GLU A 146 31.86 24.59 -0.48
C GLU A 146 30.80 24.06 0.48
N GLU A 147 29.88 23.20 -0.01
CA GLU A 147 28.86 22.56 0.82
C GLU A 147 29.47 21.64 1.88
N ARG A 148 30.54 20.91 1.55
CA ARG A 148 31.26 20.06 2.52
C ARG A 148 31.83 20.85 3.70
N ARG A 149 32.14 22.13 3.52
CA ARG A 149 32.66 23.03 4.57
C ARG A 149 31.56 23.73 5.36
N GLU A 150 30.30 23.60 4.94
CA GLU A 150 29.19 24.16 5.68
C GLU A 150 29.09 23.49 7.06
N THR A 151 28.99 24.29 8.12
CA THR A 151 29.10 23.82 9.52
C THR A 151 28.21 22.61 9.83
N ILE A 152 26.98 22.59 9.30
CA ILE A 152 26.02 21.51 9.57
C ILE A 152 26.42 20.21 8.84
N ILE A 153 26.94 20.32 7.62
CA ILE A 153 27.35 19.17 6.80
C ILE A 153 28.68 18.63 7.33
N ALA A 154 29.68 19.49 7.54
CA ALA A 154 30.99 19.15 8.07
C ALA A 154 30.86 18.36 9.39
N ARG A 155 30.05 18.87 10.32
CA ARG A 155 29.79 18.22 11.61
C ARG A 155 29.29 16.77 11.46
N ARG A 156 28.45 16.48 10.47
CA ARG A 156 27.93 15.13 10.22
C ARG A 156 28.97 14.22 9.59
N LEU A 157 29.77 14.76 8.67
CA LEU A 157 30.80 13.99 7.95
C LEU A 157 32.00 13.65 8.85
N GLU A 158 32.38 14.57 9.73
CA GLU A 158 33.57 14.49 10.59
C GLU A 158 33.31 13.75 11.93
N ALA A 159 32.06 13.43 12.25
CA ALA A 159 31.73 12.71 13.48
C ALA A 159 32.38 11.31 13.52
N SER A 160 33.15 11.06 14.58
CA SER A 160 33.88 9.80 14.81
C SER A 160 32.95 8.74 15.40
N LYS A 161 33.08 7.50 14.92
CA LYS A 161 32.25 6.37 15.31
C LYS A 161 33.12 5.14 15.60
N PRO A 162 33.92 5.16 16.68
CA PRO A 162 34.81 4.06 17.03
C PRO A 162 34.02 2.79 17.37
N ALA A 163 34.27 1.73 16.62
CA ALA A 163 33.62 0.44 16.72
C ALA A 163 34.61 -0.63 17.22
N LEU A 164 34.30 -1.23 18.37
CA LEU A 164 35.06 -2.37 18.89
C LEU A 164 34.53 -3.67 18.28
N LEU A 165 35.43 -4.49 17.74
CA LEU A 165 35.13 -5.78 17.14
C LEU A 165 35.12 -6.88 18.21
N LEU A 166 34.02 -7.64 18.29
CA LEU A 166 33.79 -8.69 19.28
C LEU A 166 33.31 -10.00 18.65
N GLU A 167 33.66 -11.12 19.26
CA GLU A 167 33.14 -12.44 18.91
C GLU A 167 32.09 -12.88 19.93
N ALA A 168 30.96 -13.43 19.48
CA ALA A 168 29.94 -13.94 20.40
C ALA A 168 30.43 -15.18 21.16
N GLY A 169 30.07 -15.30 22.44
CA GLY A 169 30.59 -16.39 23.29
C GLY A 169 30.06 -17.79 22.93
N LYS A 170 28.94 -17.89 22.19
CA LYS A 170 28.30 -19.15 21.77
C LYS A 170 27.69 -19.00 20.38
N LYS A 171 27.52 -20.13 19.70
CA LYS A 171 26.84 -20.24 18.41
C LYS A 171 25.33 -19.99 18.51
N GLY A 172 24.71 -19.60 17.40
CA GLY A 172 23.25 -19.49 17.25
C GLY A 172 22.64 -18.23 17.88
N ASP A 173 21.32 -18.06 17.68
CA ASP A 173 20.60 -16.81 18.01
C ASP A 173 20.62 -16.48 19.49
N GLN A 174 20.56 -17.50 20.35
CA GLN A 174 20.68 -17.32 21.80
C GLN A 174 22.07 -16.84 22.20
N GLY A 175 23.13 -17.34 21.55
CA GLY A 175 24.50 -16.91 21.81
C GLY A 175 24.69 -15.45 21.44
N MET A 176 24.20 -15.06 20.26
CA MET A 176 24.22 -13.68 19.78
C MET A 176 23.47 -12.72 20.71
N ALA A 177 22.24 -13.07 21.10
CA ALA A 177 21.42 -12.27 22.03
C ALA A 177 22.06 -12.14 23.41
N ASN A 178 22.65 -13.21 23.94
CA ASN A 178 23.33 -13.17 25.24
C ASN A 178 24.56 -12.27 25.22
N THR A 179 25.39 -12.33 24.18
CA THR A 179 26.56 -11.46 24.07
C THR A 179 26.14 -9.99 23.92
N ALA A 180 25.09 -9.68 23.16
CA ALA A 180 24.55 -8.32 23.10
C ALA A 180 24.06 -7.84 24.48
N LEU A 181 23.37 -8.70 25.24
CA LEU A 181 22.92 -8.37 26.60
C LEU A 181 24.09 -8.17 27.57
N GLU A 182 25.17 -8.94 27.44
CA GLU A 182 26.40 -8.76 28.22
C GLU A 182 27.02 -7.38 27.95
N GLN A 183 27.13 -6.97 26.68
CA GLN A 183 27.64 -5.64 26.32
C GLN A 183 26.76 -4.50 26.83
N LEU A 184 25.44 -4.66 26.82
CA LEU A 184 24.51 -3.66 27.37
C LEU A 184 24.67 -3.49 28.89
N ARG A 185 25.10 -4.53 29.59
CA ARG A 185 25.24 -4.55 31.05
C ARG A 185 26.67 -4.31 31.53
N ASP A 186 27.60 -4.10 30.60
CA ASP A 186 28.98 -3.78 30.92
C ASP A 186 29.08 -2.36 31.50
N GLU A 187 29.23 -2.28 32.81
CA GLU A 187 29.33 -1.01 33.54
C GLU A 187 30.61 -0.23 33.15
N ASP A 188 31.71 -0.93 32.83
CA ASP A 188 32.98 -0.31 32.44
C ASP A 188 32.88 0.35 31.06
N ALA A 189 32.02 -0.18 30.18
CA ALA A 189 31.78 0.38 28.86
C ALA A 189 30.82 1.58 28.87
N ALA A 190 30.05 1.79 29.96
CA ALA A 190 29.08 2.87 30.16
C ALA A 190 28.10 3.10 28.98
N LEU A 191 27.82 2.06 28.19
CA LEU A 191 27.00 2.15 26.97
C LEU A 191 25.55 2.54 27.30
N CYS A 192 25.02 2.01 28.40
CA CYS A 192 23.65 2.22 28.86
C CYS A 192 23.55 3.26 30.00
N ALA A 193 24.32 4.35 29.92
CA ALA A 193 24.15 5.46 30.86
C ALA A 193 22.73 6.05 30.81
N PRO A 194 22.21 6.63 31.90
CA PRO A 194 20.94 7.36 31.90
C PRO A 194 20.85 8.37 30.75
N GLY A 195 19.66 8.46 30.16
CA GLY A 195 19.36 9.31 29.00
C GLY A 195 19.85 8.80 27.65
N ASN A 196 20.79 7.84 27.59
CA ASN A 196 21.24 7.30 26.31
C ASN A 196 20.12 6.57 25.56
N THR A 197 20.17 6.68 24.24
CA THR A 197 19.45 5.83 23.31
C THR A 197 20.41 4.86 22.64
N VAL A 198 20.25 3.58 22.92
CA VAL A 198 21.10 2.50 22.42
C VAL A 198 20.36 1.74 21.33
N LEU A 199 20.95 1.69 20.13
CA LEU A 199 20.43 0.92 19.02
C LEU A 199 21.16 -0.43 18.93
N VAL A 200 20.43 -1.53 18.97
CA VAL A 200 20.97 -2.89 18.85
C VAL A 200 20.40 -3.53 17.60
N VAL A 201 21.19 -3.68 16.54
CA VAL A 201 20.75 -4.24 15.26
C VAL A 201 21.24 -5.66 15.09
N LEU A 202 20.32 -6.63 15.05
CA LEU A 202 20.60 -8.05 14.84
C LEU A 202 20.07 -8.51 13.49
N ASN A 203 20.76 -9.46 12.84
CA ASN A 203 20.42 -9.86 11.48
C ASN A 203 19.18 -10.75 11.37
N ARG A 204 18.76 -11.35 12.48
CA ARG A 204 17.66 -12.33 12.53
C ARG A 204 16.59 -11.90 13.53
N VAL A 205 15.33 -11.96 13.11
CA VAL A 205 14.17 -11.57 13.94
C VAL A 205 14.13 -12.36 15.25
N ARG A 206 14.46 -13.67 15.21
CA ARG A 206 14.52 -14.52 16.40
C ARG A 206 15.54 -14.04 17.43
N ALA A 207 16.74 -13.64 17.02
CA ALA A 207 17.77 -13.15 17.93
C ALA A 207 17.34 -11.81 18.57
N ALA A 208 16.77 -10.90 17.77
CA ALA A 208 16.17 -9.64 18.26
C ALA A 208 15.08 -9.91 19.30
N ARG A 209 14.22 -10.90 19.06
CA ARG A 209 13.13 -11.24 19.97
C ARG A 209 13.63 -11.82 21.29
N ILE A 210 14.59 -12.74 21.24
CA ILE A 210 15.22 -13.32 22.44
C ILE A 210 15.82 -12.22 23.33
N LEU A 211 16.53 -11.26 22.72
CA LEU A 211 17.13 -10.14 23.45
C LEU A 211 16.05 -9.23 24.06
N TYR A 212 15.02 -8.88 23.29
CA TYR A 212 13.92 -8.05 23.76
C TYR A 212 13.18 -8.69 24.94
N ASP A 213 12.79 -9.96 24.84
CA ASP A 213 12.07 -10.67 25.89
C ASP A 213 12.92 -10.74 27.19
N ALA A 214 14.25 -10.90 27.06
CA ALA A 214 15.17 -10.87 28.18
C ALA A 214 15.23 -9.48 28.83
N LEU A 215 15.31 -8.40 28.04
CA LEU A 215 15.31 -7.02 28.54
C LEU A 215 13.97 -6.63 29.20
N ASP A 216 12.84 -6.98 28.59
CA ASP A 216 11.50 -6.73 29.13
C ASP A 216 11.30 -7.45 30.48
N ALA A 217 11.73 -8.70 30.59
CA ALA A 217 11.71 -9.43 31.85
C ALA A 217 12.59 -8.78 32.94
N LEU A 218 13.72 -8.19 32.57
CA LEU A 218 14.62 -7.48 33.50
C LEU A 218 14.03 -6.13 33.92
N ALA A 219 13.47 -5.36 32.97
CA ALA A 219 12.85 -4.06 33.22
C ALA A 219 11.63 -4.20 34.17
N LYS A 220 10.75 -5.17 33.92
CA LYS A 220 9.60 -5.47 34.80
C LYS A 220 10.02 -5.82 36.23
N ARG A 221 11.13 -6.55 36.40
CA ARG A 221 11.68 -6.89 37.72
C ARG A 221 12.26 -5.68 38.45
N ALA A 222 12.90 -4.76 37.71
CA ALA A 222 13.40 -3.50 38.27
C ALA A 222 12.24 -2.63 38.79
N GLN A 223 11.18 -2.47 37.98
CA GLN A 223 9.98 -1.72 38.36
C GLN A 223 9.23 -2.32 39.56
N ALA A 224 9.24 -3.65 39.71
CA ALA A 224 8.65 -4.34 40.85
C ALA A 224 9.45 -4.22 42.17
N GLY A 225 10.52 -3.41 42.21
CA GLY A 225 11.31 -3.15 43.42
C GLY A 225 12.25 -4.30 43.83
N GLY A 226 12.61 -5.20 42.92
CA GLY A 226 13.54 -6.29 43.18
C GLY A 226 14.95 -5.76 43.52
N LYS A 227 15.44 -6.00 44.74
CA LYS A 227 16.80 -5.59 45.16
C LYS A 227 17.86 -6.61 44.68
N GLY A 228 18.88 -6.15 43.96
CA GLY A 228 20.12 -6.90 43.66
C GLY A 228 20.71 -6.67 42.25
N ALA A 229 21.91 -7.20 41.99
CA ALA A 229 22.68 -7.12 40.73
C ALA A 229 22.04 -7.81 39.49
N LYS A 230 20.74 -8.14 39.58
CA LYS A 230 19.91 -8.74 38.53
C LYS A 230 18.77 -7.82 38.06
N ALA A 231 18.65 -6.61 38.61
CA ALA A 231 17.77 -5.57 38.09
C ALA A 231 18.55 -4.72 37.07
N PHE A 232 17.95 -4.45 35.92
CA PHE A 232 18.51 -3.58 34.89
C PHE A 232 17.41 -2.60 34.47
N ASP A 233 17.50 -1.38 34.97
CA ASP A 233 16.50 -0.34 34.72
C ASP A 233 16.72 0.24 33.33
N CYS A 234 15.83 -0.10 32.42
CA CYS A 234 15.89 0.29 31.02
C CYS A 234 14.47 0.31 30.44
N ILE A 235 14.33 0.97 29.29
CA ILE A 235 13.10 0.94 28.50
C ILE A 235 13.40 0.13 27.23
N PRO A 236 12.96 -1.13 27.14
CA PRO A 236 13.17 -1.95 25.95
C PRO A 236 12.14 -1.63 24.87
N LEU A 237 12.60 -1.59 23.62
CA LEU A 237 11.79 -1.38 22.43
C LEU A 237 12.19 -2.38 21.35
N LEU A 238 11.22 -2.97 20.64
CA LEU A 238 11.48 -3.88 19.53
C LEU A 238 11.01 -3.25 18.21
N LEU A 239 11.92 -3.15 17.23
CA LEU A 239 11.66 -2.70 15.86
C LEU A 239 11.98 -3.82 14.88
N THR A 240 10.96 -4.45 14.32
CA THR A 240 11.12 -5.45 13.24
C THR A 240 10.19 -5.13 12.09
N GLY A 241 10.53 -5.62 10.89
CA GLY A 241 9.68 -5.53 9.70
C GLY A 241 8.34 -6.25 9.85
N ARG A 242 8.20 -7.12 10.86
CA ARG A 242 7.04 -7.99 11.09
C ARG A 242 6.08 -7.42 12.14
N SER A 243 5.73 -6.16 11.98
CA SER A 243 4.82 -5.43 12.88
C SER A 243 3.71 -4.76 12.06
N ARG A 244 2.54 -4.54 12.68
CA ARG A 244 1.47 -3.78 12.02
C ARG A 244 1.89 -2.31 11.92
N PRO A 245 1.73 -1.64 10.76
CA PRO A 245 2.13 -0.24 10.59
C PRO A 245 1.58 0.69 11.67
N LEU A 246 0.32 0.50 12.08
CA LEU A 246 -0.32 1.34 13.08
C LEU A 246 0.35 1.22 14.46
N GLU A 247 0.71 0.02 14.88
CA GLU A 247 1.38 -0.21 16.17
C GLU A 247 2.80 0.34 16.15
N ARG A 248 3.54 0.08 15.06
CA ARG A 248 4.89 0.61 14.88
C ARG A 248 4.91 2.13 14.89
N GLU A 249 3.99 2.78 14.16
CA GLU A 249 3.89 4.24 14.15
C GLU A 249 3.50 4.80 15.51
N HIS A 250 2.54 4.18 16.21
CA HIS A 250 2.12 4.61 17.54
C HIS A 250 3.29 4.58 18.53
N MET A 251 4.06 3.49 18.51
CA MET A 251 5.22 3.32 19.37
C MET A 251 6.36 4.30 19.01
N LEU A 252 6.64 4.53 17.72
CA LEU A 252 7.64 5.51 17.31
C LEU A 252 7.25 6.94 17.69
N GLU A 253 5.96 7.28 17.65
CA GLU A 253 5.48 8.59 18.11
C GLU A 253 5.65 8.75 19.63
N GLN A 254 5.37 7.68 20.40
CA GLN A 254 5.55 7.69 21.86
C GLN A 254 7.00 7.98 22.28
N TYR A 255 7.98 7.50 21.52
CA TYR A 255 9.41 7.68 21.81
C TYR A 255 10.11 8.69 20.88
N ARG A 256 9.34 9.51 20.17
CA ARG A 256 9.84 10.43 19.14
C ARG A 256 10.96 11.33 19.66
N ASP A 257 10.73 11.97 20.80
CA ASP A 257 11.68 12.91 21.44
C ASP A 257 12.92 12.22 22.02
N ARG A 258 12.96 10.88 21.99
CA ARG A 258 14.08 10.07 22.44
C ARG A 258 14.85 9.40 21.32
N ILE A 259 14.20 9.02 20.22
CA ILE A 259 14.83 8.20 19.18
C ILE A 259 15.04 8.92 17.84
N MET A 260 14.26 9.96 17.53
CA MET A 260 14.32 10.62 16.22
C MET A 260 15.44 11.66 16.15
N ALA A 261 15.94 11.92 14.94
CA ALA A 261 16.88 12.99 14.67
C ALA A 261 16.27 14.36 15.02
N GLY A 262 17.11 15.26 15.54
CA GLY A 262 16.69 16.58 16.02
C GLY A 262 16.12 16.58 17.44
N ARG A 263 16.26 15.46 18.17
CA ARG A 263 15.90 15.41 19.60
C ARG A 263 16.79 16.30 20.46
N THR A 264 16.23 16.77 21.56
CA THR A 264 16.99 17.46 22.61
C THR A 264 17.42 16.44 23.67
N ARG A 265 18.68 15.98 23.60
CA ARG A 265 19.22 14.94 24.51
C ARG A 265 19.10 15.30 26.00
N SER A 266 19.18 16.58 26.35
CA SER A 266 19.07 17.05 27.75
C SER A 266 17.70 16.81 28.38
N ASP A 267 16.64 16.70 27.58
CA ASP A 267 15.27 16.55 28.09
C ASP A 267 15.05 15.19 28.77
N ASN A 268 15.92 14.22 28.49
CA ASN A 268 15.82 12.85 28.99
C ASN A 268 17.06 12.42 29.78
N ALA A 269 17.92 13.34 30.22
CA ALA A 269 19.21 13.02 30.82
C ALA A 269 19.13 12.08 32.04
N ASP A 270 18.06 12.19 32.83
CA ASP A 270 17.85 11.37 34.04
C ASP A 270 16.95 10.13 33.79
N ALA A 271 16.42 9.96 32.57
CA ALA A 271 15.54 8.85 32.25
C ALA A 271 16.33 7.53 32.11
N PRO A 272 15.72 6.36 32.41
CA PRO A 272 16.35 5.08 32.10
C PRO A 272 16.73 5.00 30.61
N PRO A 273 17.85 4.34 30.26
CA PRO A 273 18.31 4.20 28.89
C PRO A 273 17.23 3.54 28.02
N LEU A 274 17.03 4.08 26.82
CA LEU A 274 16.13 3.49 25.81
C LEU A 274 16.94 2.50 24.98
N ILE A 275 16.57 1.22 25.03
CA ILE A 275 17.26 0.16 24.29
C ILE A 275 16.36 -0.30 23.15
N VAL A 276 16.75 0.08 21.95
CA VAL A 276 16.03 -0.20 20.71
C VAL A 276 16.65 -1.44 20.09
N VAL A 277 16.02 -2.58 20.31
CA VAL A 277 16.38 -3.82 19.62
C VAL A 277 15.73 -3.82 18.26
N ALA A 278 16.52 -3.95 17.21
CA ALA A 278 16.09 -3.81 15.84
C ALA A 278 16.69 -4.88 14.93
N THR A 279 16.10 -5.02 13.75
CA THR A 279 16.62 -5.78 12.62
C THR A 279 16.97 -4.82 11.48
N GLN A 280 17.15 -5.33 10.26
CA GLN A 280 17.45 -4.54 9.06
C GLN A 280 16.39 -3.45 8.76
N CYS A 281 15.22 -3.48 9.39
CA CYS A 281 14.16 -2.50 9.17
C CYS A 281 14.56 -1.04 9.53
N VAL A 282 15.64 -0.83 10.27
CA VAL A 282 16.18 0.50 10.60
C VAL A 282 17.27 0.97 9.64
N GLU A 283 17.75 0.11 8.74
CA GLU A 283 18.77 0.45 7.74
C GLU A 283 18.21 1.43 6.72
N VAL A 284 16.91 1.34 6.39
CA VAL A 284 16.26 2.15 5.35
C VAL A 284 15.09 2.94 5.93
N GLY A 285 15.00 4.23 5.56
CA GLY A 285 13.80 5.05 5.76
C GLY A 285 13.46 5.47 7.20
N ALA A 286 14.22 5.06 8.22
CA ALA A 286 14.01 5.46 9.60
C ALA A 286 14.95 6.63 9.98
N ASP A 287 14.37 7.77 10.38
CA ASP A 287 15.13 8.97 10.80
C ASP A 287 15.59 8.86 12.26
N LEU A 288 16.20 7.73 12.62
CA LEU A 288 16.67 7.43 13.97
C LEU A 288 18.03 8.08 14.20
N ASP A 289 18.24 8.56 15.42
CA ASP A 289 19.52 9.02 15.93
C ASP A 289 19.84 8.23 17.21
N ALA A 290 20.97 7.55 17.28
CA ALA A 290 21.37 6.74 18.42
C ALA A 290 22.64 7.33 19.05
N ASP A 291 22.76 7.18 20.36
CA ASP A 291 23.96 7.57 21.10
C ASP A 291 25.01 6.46 21.09
N VAL A 292 24.55 5.21 21.02
CA VAL A 292 25.37 3.99 20.99
C VAL A 292 24.80 3.00 19.98
N LEU A 293 25.67 2.29 19.27
CA LEU A 293 25.30 1.22 18.34
C LEU A 293 25.91 -0.12 18.76
N ILE A 294 25.10 -1.17 18.82
CA ILE A 294 25.56 -2.56 18.84
C ILE A 294 25.03 -3.21 17.58
N SER A 295 25.90 -3.59 16.65
CA SER A 295 25.52 -4.24 15.40
C SER A 295 26.02 -5.68 15.39
N GLU A 296 25.18 -6.62 14.97
CA GLU A 296 25.69 -7.88 14.41
C GLU A 296 26.51 -7.58 13.15
N ALA A 297 27.57 -8.33 12.89
CA ALA A 297 28.36 -8.21 11.67
C ALA A 297 27.46 -8.38 10.44
N CYS A 298 27.67 -7.56 9.41
CA CYS A 298 26.88 -7.54 8.18
C CYS A 298 27.75 -7.06 7.01
N PRO A 299 27.27 -7.15 5.77
CA PRO A 299 27.93 -6.54 4.61
C PRO A 299 28.18 -5.03 4.77
N MET A 300 29.20 -4.51 4.10
CA MET A 300 29.68 -3.13 4.29
C MET A 300 28.62 -2.06 3.97
N ASP A 301 27.77 -2.29 2.98
CA ASP A 301 26.66 -1.39 2.62
C ASP A 301 25.61 -1.32 3.73
N SER A 302 25.13 -2.47 4.24
CA SER A 302 24.27 -2.52 5.43
C SER A 302 24.93 -1.89 6.66
N LEU A 303 26.24 -2.11 6.85
CA LEU A 303 26.98 -1.53 7.96
C LEU A 303 26.99 0.00 7.89
N ARG A 304 27.30 0.59 6.72
CA ARG A 304 27.24 2.04 6.49
C ARG A 304 25.86 2.61 6.84
N GLN A 305 24.78 1.91 6.48
CA GLN A 305 23.41 2.33 6.80
C GLN A 305 23.12 2.32 8.30
N ARG A 306 23.56 1.28 9.03
CA ARG A 306 23.43 1.19 10.50
C ARG A 306 24.21 2.30 11.20
N PHE A 307 25.45 2.56 10.79
CA PHE A 307 26.25 3.67 11.30
C PHE A 307 25.68 5.04 10.93
N GLY A 308 24.91 5.14 9.84
CA GLY A 308 24.12 6.32 9.48
C GLY A 308 23.01 6.69 10.49
N ARG A 309 22.69 5.78 11.43
CA ARG A 309 21.78 6.02 12.57
C ARG A 309 22.50 6.35 13.87
N LEU A 310 23.83 6.18 13.95
CA LEU A 310 24.64 6.53 15.12
C LEU A 310 25.14 7.97 15.00
N ASP A 311 24.90 8.81 16.02
CA ASP A 311 25.22 10.26 16.01
C ASP A 311 24.92 10.91 14.65
N ARG A 312 23.68 10.74 14.20
CA ARG A 312 23.25 11.03 12.82
C ARG A 312 23.46 12.51 12.45
N LEU A 313 23.34 13.40 13.43
CA LEU A 313 23.54 14.84 13.26
C LEU A 313 24.95 15.33 13.64
N GLY A 314 25.83 14.42 14.08
CA GLY A 314 27.19 14.71 14.51
C GLY A 314 27.27 15.59 15.77
N GLU A 315 26.23 15.61 16.60
CA GLU A 315 26.14 16.53 17.73
C GLU A 315 27.03 16.12 18.89
N ARG A 316 27.34 14.82 19.00
CA ARG A 316 28.25 14.30 20.03
C ARG A 316 29.70 14.37 19.59
N GLY A 317 29.95 14.35 18.28
CA GLY A 317 31.27 14.39 17.67
C GLY A 317 32.02 13.05 17.76
N SER A 318 31.78 12.27 18.82
CA SER A 318 32.26 10.90 18.96
C SER A 318 31.22 10.02 19.65
N SER A 319 30.88 8.87 19.03
CA SER A 319 29.93 7.91 19.59
C SER A 319 30.41 6.46 19.47
N PRO A 320 30.35 5.67 20.55
CA PRO A 320 30.88 4.32 20.55
C PRO A 320 29.95 3.33 19.84
N ALA A 321 30.57 2.33 19.21
CA ALA A 321 29.89 1.19 18.63
C ALA A 321 30.53 -0.15 19.02
N ARG A 322 29.76 -1.23 18.84
CA ARG A 322 30.21 -2.63 18.93
C ARG A 322 29.78 -3.37 17.66
N ILE A 323 30.68 -4.14 17.05
CA ILE A 323 30.34 -5.06 15.96
C ILE A 323 30.61 -6.47 16.46
N ILE A 324 29.57 -7.31 16.48
CA ILE A 324 29.63 -8.67 17.03
C ILE A 324 29.43 -9.67 15.90
N ILE A 325 30.36 -10.60 15.73
CA ILE A 325 30.22 -11.73 14.80
C ILE A 325 29.89 -13.04 15.54
N ARG A 326 29.17 -13.93 14.86
CA ARG A 326 28.91 -15.29 15.34
C ARG A 326 30.12 -16.19 15.09
N PRO A 327 30.54 -17.03 16.05
CA PRO A 327 31.69 -17.91 15.89
C PRO A 327 31.63 -18.82 14.66
N GLU A 328 30.43 -19.29 14.30
CA GLU A 328 30.23 -20.15 13.13
C GLU A 328 30.43 -19.43 11.78
N LEU A 329 30.41 -18.10 11.75
CA LEU A 329 30.57 -17.28 10.53
C LEU A 329 31.99 -16.71 10.36
N ILE A 330 32.88 -16.88 11.35
CA ILE A 330 34.28 -16.43 11.26
C ILE A 330 35.10 -17.35 10.34
N GLY A 331 34.73 -18.62 10.24
CA GLY A 331 35.50 -19.62 9.50
C GLY A 331 36.85 -19.97 10.15
N ASP A 332 37.70 -20.68 9.41
CA ASP A 332 39.10 -20.90 9.79
C ASP A 332 39.98 -19.74 9.31
N ALA A 333 40.62 -19.04 10.25
CA ALA A 333 41.47 -17.88 9.99
C ALA A 333 42.65 -18.17 9.03
N ALA A 334 43.08 -19.43 8.89
CA ALA A 334 44.16 -19.82 7.97
C ALA A 334 43.68 -20.06 6.52
N THR A 335 42.40 -20.38 6.32
CA THR A 335 41.84 -20.72 5.00
C THR A 335 40.81 -19.72 4.48
N GLN A 336 40.34 -18.80 5.33
CA GLN A 336 39.24 -17.87 5.05
C GLN A 336 38.00 -18.59 4.47
N GLN A 337 37.76 -19.83 4.90
CA GLN A 337 36.53 -20.56 4.60
C GLN A 337 35.58 -20.46 5.80
N ALA A 338 34.53 -19.65 5.65
CA ALA A 338 33.43 -19.54 6.59
C ALA A 338 32.21 -20.33 6.10
N ALA A 339 31.30 -20.67 7.01
CA ALA A 339 29.97 -21.08 6.60
C ALA A 339 29.25 -19.87 5.99
N ASP A 340 28.60 -20.07 4.84
CA ASP A 340 27.75 -19.03 4.24
C ASP A 340 26.67 -18.64 5.23
N ASP A 341 26.58 -17.34 5.54
CA ASP A 341 25.41 -16.87 6.25
C ASP A 341 24.21 -16.98 5.30
N PRO A 342 23.07 -17.54 5.74
CA PRO A 342 21.88 -17.66 4.91
C PRO A 342 21.48 -16.31 4.30
N VAL A 343 21.55 -15.22 5.06
CA VAL A 343 21.02 -13.92 4.66
C VAL A 343 21.95 -13.21 3.68
N TYR A 344 23.25 -13.21 3.95
CA TYR A 344 24.23 -12.37 3.24
C TYR A 344 25.31 -13.14 2.48
N GLY A 345 25.31 -14.46 2.54
CA GLY A 345 26.36 -15.31 1.98
C GLY A 345 27.75 -14.96 2.54
N GLU A 346 28.76 -14.98 1.67
CA GLU A 346 30.16 -14.69 2.02
C GLU A 346 30.46 -13.20 2.29
N ALA A 347 29.58 -12.27 1.92
CA ALA A 347 29.86 -10.83 2.04
C ALA A 347 30.04 -10.38 3.51
N LEU A 348 29.32 -11.03 4.43
CA LEU A 348 29.42 -10.77 5.87
C LEU A 348 30.80 -11.16 6.41
N SER A 349 31.28 -12.37 6.13
CA SER A 349 32.58 -12.84 6.62
C SER A 349 33.74 -12.07 6.00
N LYS A 350 33.66 -11.75 4.70
CA LYS A 350 34.61 -10.87 4.01
C LYS A 350 34.68 -9.48 4.64
N THR A 351 33.52 -8.88 4.94
CA THR A 351 33.46 -7.59 5.64
C THR A 351 34.11 -7.66 7.00
N TRP A 352 33.86 -8.73 7.77
CA TRP A 352 34.48 -8.91 9.07
C TRP A 352 36.01 -9.02 9.02
N TRP A 353 36.56 -9.83 8.12
CA TRP A 353 38.02 -9.94 7.96
C TRP A 353 38.64 -8.61 7.55
N TRP A 354 38.01 -7.90 6.61
CA TRP A 354 38.48 -6.57 6.22
C TRP A 354 38.49 -5.60 7.40
N LEU A 355 37.42 -5.58 8.22
CA LEU A 355 37.37 -4.74 9.42
C LEU A 355 38.49 -5.09 10.42
N GLN A 356 38.77 -6.38 10.63
CA GLN A 356 39.86 -6.81 11.51
C GLN A 356 41.24 -6.38 10.99
N GLU A 357 41.46 -6.43 9.68
CA GLU A 357 42.72 -5.99 9.05
C GLU A 357 42.95 -4.49 9.20
N GLN A 358 41.87 -3.68 9.16
CA GLN A 358 41.96 -2.22 9.30
C GLN A 358 41.90 -1.74 10.76
N ALA A 359 41.52 -2.59 11.70
CA ALA A 359 41.35 -2.21 13.11
C ALA A 359 42.69 -2.03 13.84
N ASP A 360 42.78 -0.99 14.67
CA ASP A 360 43.88 -0.80 15.62
C ASP A 360 43.43 -1.23 17.02
N ASN A 361 44.16 -2.17 17.63
CA ASN A 361 43.80 -2.80 18.91
C ASN A 361 42.32 -3.28 18.97
N GLY A 362 41.82 -3.83 17.86
CA GLY A 362 40.44 -4.33 17.75
C GLY A 362 39.36 -3.25 17.61
N THR A 363 39.75 -1.98 17.45
CA THR A 363 38.82 -0.85 17.22
C THR A 363 39.05 -0.23 15.84
N ILE A 364 37.96 0.11 15.15
CA ILE A 364 37.98 0.80 13.86
C ILE A 364 36.99 1.97 13.86
N ASP A 365 37.36 3.12 13.27
CA ASP A 365 36.42 4.24 13.13
C ASP A 365 35.54 4.06 11.89
N CYS A 366 34.23 3.89 12.12
CA CYS A 366 33.22 3.74 11.07
C CYS A 366 32.47 5.05 10.76
N GLY A 367 33.05 6.20 11.10
CA GLY A 367 32.57 7.53 10.69
C GLY A 367 32.64 7.72 9.18
N VAL A 368 31.85 8.65 8.62
CA VAL A 368 31.73 8.83 7.15
C VAL A 368 33.09 9.20 6.54
N ALA A 369 33.75 10.23 7.07
CA ALA A 369 35.06 10.64 6.61
C ALA A 369 36.14 9.55 6.80
N ALA A 370 36.08 8.79 7.90
CA ALA A 370 37.03 7.71 8.18
C ALA A 370 36.90 6.56 7.17
N LEU A 371 35.68 6.10 6.89
CA LEU A 371 35.43 5.04 5.91
C LEU A 371 35.75 5.48 4.49
N ASP A 372 35.48 6.74 4.11
CA ASP A 372 35.83 7.26 2.79
C ASP A 372 37.35 7.28 2.57
N VAL A 373 38.14 7.54 3.63
CA VAL A 373 39.62 7.45 3.58
C VAL A 373 40.09 6.00 3.46
N LEU A 374 39.48 5.07 4.20
CA LEU A 374 39.81 3.65 4.13
C LEU A 374 39.42 3.00 2.79
N ASN A 375 38.44 3.60 2.09
CA ASN A 375 37.97 3.20 0.77
C ASN A 375 37.71 1.68 0.63
N PRO A 376 36.70 1.15 1.36
CA PRO A 376 36.41 -0.28 1.36
C PRO A 376 36.10 -0.81 -0.07
N PRO A 377 36.59 -2.01 -0.45
CA PRO A 377 36.32 -2.61 -1.76
C PRO A 377 34.86 -3.09 -1.85
N MET A 378 33.94 -2.16 -2.12
CA MET A 378 32.49 -2.40 -2.05
C MET A 378 32.01 -3.56 -2.94
N ALA A 379 32.66 -3.81 -4.08
CA ALA A 379 32.30 -4.91 -4.98
C ALA A 379 32.42 -6.31 -4.32
N GLU A 380 33.29 -6.45 -3.31
CA GLU A 380 33.52 -7.71 -2.59
C GLU A 380 32.79 -7.76 -1.23
N LEU A 381 32.56 -6.59 -0.63
CA LEU A 381 32.05 -6.46 0.74
C LEU A 381 30.55 -6.14 0.81
N ALA A 382 29.93 -5.66 -0.27
CA ALA A 382 28.51 -5.38 -0.31
C ALA A 382 27.67 -6.65 -0.41
N ALA A 383 26.41 -6.58 0.01
CA ALA A 383 25.45 -7.66 -0.21
C ALA A 383 25.33 -7.98 -1.72
N PRO A 384 25.25 -9.26 -2.12
CA PRO A 384 25.11 -9.62 -3.53
C PRO A 384 23.78 -9.10 -4.08
N SER A 385 23.85 -8.18 -5.05
CA SER A 385 22.67 -7.74 -5.79
C SER A 385 22.39 -8.68 -6.96
N THR A 386 21.17 -9.19 -7.08
CA THR A 386 20.76 -9.86 -8.32
C THR A 386 20.42 -8.84 -9.40
N ASP A 387 20.60 -9.22 -10.66
CA ASP A 387 20.12 -8.42 -11.80
C ASP A 387 18.69 -8.83 -12.15
N ALA A 388 17.87 -7.89 -12.60
CA ALA A 388 16.58 -8.18 -13.21
C ALA A 388 16.76 -9.07 -14.47
N PRO A 389 15.80 -9.96 -14.75
CA PRO A 389 15.75 -10.64 -16.04
C PRO A 389 15.68 -9.65 -17.20
N LEU A 390 16.18 -10.05 -18.37
CA LEU A 390 16.04 -9.24 -19.58
C LEU A 390 14.55 -9.02 -19.92
N MET A 391 14.14 -7.75 -19.96
CA MET A 391 12.79 -7.36 -20.34
C MET A 391 12.66 -7.32 -21.87
N PHE A 392 11.81 -8.17 -22.44
CA PHE A 392 11.51 -8.20 -23.88
C PHE A 392 10.22 -7.45 -24.23
N PRO A 393 10.07 -6.86 -25.43
CA PRO A 393 8.83 -6.21 -25.87
C PRO A 393 7.59 -7.12 -25.80
N ALA A 394 7.76 -8.44 -25.99
CA ALA A 394 6.69 -9.41 -25.86
C ALA A 394 6.09 -9.42 -24.44
N TYR A 395 6.88 -9.12 -23.40
CA TYR A 395 6.39 -9.03 -22.03
C TYR A 395 5.50 -7.80 -21.85
N CYS A 396 5.90 -6.65 -22.41
CA CYS A 396 5.06 -5.46 -22.47
C CYS A 396 3.72 -5.73 -23.18
N ASN A 397 3.74 -6.49 -24.28
CA ASN A 397 2.52 -6.93 -24.98
C ASN A 397 1.63 -7.78 -24.07
N LEU A 398 2.18 -8.68 -23.25
CA LEU A 398 1.38 -9.44 -22.29
C LEU A 398 0.82 -8.54 -21.18
N TRP A 399 1.62 -7.62 -20.66
CA TRP A 399 1.26 -6.71 -19.58
C TRP A 399 0.17 -5.72 -19.97
N VAL A 400 0.24 -5.08 -21.14
CA VAL A 400 -0.77 -4.08 -21.56
C VAL A 400 -2.16 -4.67 -21.79
N GLN A 401 -2.28 -6.00 -21.89
CA GLN A 401 -3.56 -6.69 -21.95
C GLN A 401 -4.15 -6.79 -20.54
N THR A 402 -5.12 -5.94 -20.23
CA THR A 402 -5.71 -5.82 -18.88
C THR A 402 -7.18 -6.24 -18.82
N GLY A 403 -7.83 -6.43 -19.97
CA GLY A 403 -9.26 -6.70 -20.05
C GLY A 403 -9.61 -7.66 -21.19
N PRO A 404 -9.62 -9.00 -20.94
CA PRO A 404 -9.08 -9.68 -19.76
C PRO A 404 -7.54 -9.81 -19.82
N ALA A 405 -6.93 -10.04 -18.66
CA ALA A 405 -5.52 -10.39 -18.57
C ALA A 405 -5.25 -11.79 -19.19
N PRO A 406 -4.09 -12.00 -19.84
CA PRO A 406 -3.69 -13.31 -20.33
C PRO A 406 -3.58 -14.33 -19.19
N ALA A 407 -3.93 -15.60 -19.47
CA ALA A 407 -3.83 -16.69 -18.49
C ALA A 407 -2.40 -16.91 -17.97
N VAL A 408 -1.40 -16.60 -18.81
CA VAL A 408 0.01 -16.60 -18.45
C VAL A 408 0.57 -15.22 -18.76
N SER A 409 1.11 -14.58 -17.74
CA SER A 409 1.75 -13.27 -17.81
C SER A 409 3.05 -13.33 -17.01
N PRO A 410 4.14 -12.65 -17.44
CA PRO A 410 5.33 -12.53 -16.62
C PRO A 410 4.96 -11.87 -15.29
N ASP A 411 5.44 -12.45 -14.19
CA ASP A 411 5.24 -11.88 -12.86
C ASP A 411 6.02 -10.57 -12.76
N PRO A 412 5.44 -9.45 -12.33
CA PRO A 412 6.20 -8.24 -12.06
C PRO A 412 7.33 -8.46 -11.05
N ALA A 413 7.14 -9.31 -10.03
CA ALA A 413 8.06 -9.43 -8.90
C ALA A 413 9.50 -9.74 -9.33
N ILE A 414 9.70 -10.60 -10.33
CA ILE A 414 11.04 -10.95 -10.83
C ILE A 414 11.77 -9.76 -11.47
N PHE A 415 11.04 -8.77 -12.00
CA PHE A 415 11.60 -7.55 -12.57
C PHE A 415 11.83 -6.46 -11.52
N LEU A 416 11.20 -6.56 -10.37
CA LEU A 416 11.33 -5.60 -9.27
C LEU A 416 12.43 -6.02 -8.30
N HIS A 417 12.57 -7.32 -8.06
CA HIS A 417 13.42 -7.89 -7.01
C HIS A 417 14.47 -8.89 -7.54
N GLY A 418 14.39 -9.31 -8.80
CA GLY A 418 15.33 -10.25 -9.43
C GLY A 418 14.83 -11.70 -9.47
N PRO A 419 15.51 -12.60 -10.23
CA PRO A 419 15.05 -13.98 -10.48
C PRO A 419 15.18 -14.92 -9.27
N GLN A 420 16.02 -14.59 -8.29
CA GLN A 420 16.14 -15.33 -7.02
C GLN A 420 15.28 -14.71 -5.90
N ALA A 421 14.47 -13.69 -6.21
CA ALA A 421 13.69 -13.00 -5.21
C ALA A 421 12.56 -13.89 -4.65
N GLY A 422 12.69 -14.27 -3.38
CA GLY A 422 11.54 -14.27 -2.49
C GLY A 422 11.24 -12.86 -1.97
N PRO A 423 10.09 -12.59 -1.35
CA PRO A 423 9.05 -13.54 -1.03
C PRO A 423 7.77 -13.27 -1.81
N ALA A 424 7.07 -14.36 -2.13
CA ALA A 424 5.64 -14.33 -1.98
C ALA A 424 5.32 -13.89 -0.55
N ALA A 425 4.93 -12.64 -0.32
CA ALA A 425 4.48 -12.18 0.99
C ALA A 425 2.96 -12.13 1.04
N VAL A 426 2.38 -12.31 2.21
CA VAL A 426 0.94 -12.18 2.43
C VAL A 426 0.68 -11.24 3.59
N ASN A 427 -0.50 -10.65 3.61
CA ASN A 427 -0.92 -9.72 4.65
C ASN A 427 -1.93 -10.42 5.54
N VAL A 428 -1.74 -10.40 6.86
CA VAL A 428 -2.68 -10.99 7.82
C VAL A 428 -3.38 -9.88 8.60
N VAL A 429 -4.71 -9.97 8.71
CA VAL A 429 -5.56 -9.02 9.45
C VAL A 429 -6.43 -9.79 10.43
N TRP A 430 -6.47 -9.33 11.69
CA TRP A 430 -7.26 -9.95 12.75
C TRP A 430 -8.58 -9.20 12.95
N ARG A 431 -9.66 -9.97 13.11
CA ARG A 431 -11.03 -9.46 13.23
C ARG A 431 -11.76 -10.10 14.40
N GLY A 432 -12.24 -9.27 15.33
CA GLY A 432 -12.91 -9.74 16.54
C GLY A 432 -14.28 -10.35 16.26
N ASP A 433 -14.95 -9.86 15.23
CA ASP A 433 -16.28 -10.28 14.78
C ASP A 433 -16.33 -11.57 13.96
N LEU A 434 -15.18 -12.22 13.77
CA LEU A 434 -15.08 -13.57 13.22
C LEU A 434 -15.01 -14.67 14.29
N VAL A 435 -14.76 -14.30 15.56
CA VAL A 435 -14.66 -15.26 16.68
C VAL A 435 -16.01 -15.98 16.85
N ASP A 436 -15.95 -17.31 16.93
CA ASP A 436 -17.11 -18.20 17.07
C ASP A 436 -18.18 -18.08 15.96
N ARG A 437 -17.84 -17.48 14.80
CA ARG A 437 -18.72 -17.39 13.62
C ARG A 437 -18.34 -18.41 12.55
N PRO A 438 -19.32 -19.00 11.84
CA PRO A 438 -19.03 -19.95 10.77
C PRO A 438 -18.29 -19.26 9.61
N ALA A 439 -17.30 -19.93 9.02
CA ALA A 439 -16.45 -19.35 7.97
C ALA A 439 -17.25 -18.93 6.71
N THR A 440 -18.41 -19.53 6.47
CA THR A 440 -19.28 -19.26 5.30
C THR A 440 -19.81 -17.82 5.24
N ILE A 441 -19.91 -17.13 6.38
CA ILE A 441 -20.41 -15.74 6.44
C ILE A 441 -19.31 -14.70 6.60
N TRP A 442 -18.03 -15.12 6.71
CA TRP A 442 -16.91 -14.21 6.89
C TRP A 442 -16.80 -13.19 5.75
N GLY A 443 -17.05 -13.63 4.50
CA GLY A 443 -17.06 -12.72 3.34
C GLY A 443 -18.06 -11.57 3.48
N GLU A 444 -19.25 -11.83 4.03
CA GLU A 444 -20.29 -10.82 4.24
C GLU A 444 -19.93 -9.88 5.41
N ILE A 445 -19.43 -10.42 6.51
CA ILE A 445 -18.97 -9.64 7.68
C ILE A 445 -17.86 -8.66 7.25
N ILE A 446 -16.84 -9.17 6.55
CA ILE A 446 -15.70 -8.35 6.12
C ILE A 446 -16.10 -7.37 5.00
N SER A 447 -17.10 -7.69 4.17
CA SER A 447 -17.63 -6.74 3.19
C SER A 447 -18.30 -5.53 3.82
N ALA A 448 -18.91 -5.68 4.99
CA ALA A 448 -19.51 -4.56 5.71
C ALA A 448 -18.47 -3.63 6.34
N CYS A 449 -17.29 -4.17 6.69
CA CYS A 449 -16.16 -3.38 7.18
C CYS A 449 -14.82 -3.90 6.60
N PRO A 450 -14.49 -3.50 5.35
CA PRO A 450 -13.30 -4.00 4.67
C PRO A 450 -12.01 -3.69 5.45
N PRO A 451 -10.99 -4.56 5.36
CA PRO A 451 -9.71 -4.32 6.01
C PRO A 451 -8.98 -3.10 5.44
N LEU A 452 -7.98 -2.61 6.17
CA LEU A 452 -7.08 -1.55 5.75
C LEU A 452 -5.60 -1.97 5.90
N SER A 453 -4.72 -1.34 5.14
CA SER A 453 -3.27 -1.66 5.16
C SER A 453 -2.62 -1.39 6.52
N GLN A 454 -3.12 -0.39 7.26
CA GLN A 454 -2.54 0.08 8.51
C GLN A 454 -2.64 -0.97 9.64
N GLU A 455 -3.64 -1.85 9.58
CA GLU A 455 -3.89 -2.92 10.55
C GLU A 455 -3.38 -4.29 10.08
N ALA A 456 -2.81 -4.37 8.88
CA ALA A 456 -2.30 -5.61 8.32
C ALA A 456 -0.84 -5.87 8.73
N LEU A 457 -0.52 -7.13 9.03
CA LEU A 457 0.84 -7.60 9.29
C LEU A 457 1.35 -8.39 8.09
N THR A 458 2.46 -7.97 7.50
CA THR A 458 3.07 -8.66 6.35
C THR A 458 3.96 -9.81 6.81
N LEU A 459 3.76 -11.00 6.23
CA LEU A 459 4.52 -12.22 6.52
C LEU A 459 5.03 -12.87 5.22
N PRO A 460 6.23 -13.49 5.24
CA PRO A 460 6.62 -14.46 4.23
C PRO A 460 5.57 -15.58 4.08
N LEU A 461 5.28 -15.98 2.83
CA LEU A 461 4.26 -16.98 2.52
C LEU A 461 4.52 -18.30 3.24
N HIS A 462 5.77 -18.76 3.35
CA HIS A 462 6.08 -20.00 4.05
C HIS A 462 5.72 -19.93 5.55
N LEU A 463 5.97 -18.80 6.22
CA LEU A 463 5.59 -18.61 7.63
C LEU A 463 4.07 -18.57 7.79
N ALA A 464 3.36 -17.87 6.90
CA ALA A 464 1.91 -17.83 6.92
C ALA A 464 1.28 -19.21 6.67
N ARG A 465 1.85 -19.99 5.74
CA ARG A 465 1.44 -21.37 5.46
C ARG A 465 1.69 -22.28 6.66
N ALA A 466 2.88 -22.25 7.24
CA ALA A 466 3.25 -23.05 8.40
C ALA A 466 2.36 -22.73 9.61
N TRP A 467 2.07 -21.45 9.84
CA TRP A 467 1.19 -21.01 10.92
C TRP A 467 -0.26 -21.46 10.71
N LEU A 468 -0.80 -21.34 9.49
CA LEU A 468 -2.17 -21.81 9.17
C LEU A 468 -2.29 -23.35 9.18
N ALA A 469 -1.19 -24.06 8.92
CA ALA A 469 -1.09 -25.50 9.07
C ALA A 469 -0.81 -25.95 10.52
N GLU A 470 -0.81 -25.02 11.50
CA GLU A 470 -0.54 -25.28 12.92
C GLU A 470 0.78 -26.02 13.20
N GLN A 471 1.82 -25.74 12.41
CA GLN A 471 3.13 -26.35 12.63
C GLN A 471 3.81 -25.75 13.87
N HIS A 472 3.93 -26.54 14.95
CA HIS A 472 4.48 -26.09 16.25
C HIS A 472 5.99 -25.79 16.27
N LYS A 473 6.72 -26.04 15.19
CA LYS A 473 8.14 -25.69 15.03
C LYS A 473 8.33 -24.87 13.76
N ILE A 474 7.95 -23.60 13.82
CA ILE A 474 8.32 -22.63 12.80
C ILE A 474 9.78 -22.23 13.07
N GLU A 475 10.73 -22.86 12.38
CA GLU A 475 12.13 -22.41 12.44
C GLU A 475 12.27 -21.13 11.61
N ASP A 476 12.12 -19.99 12.27
CA ASP A 476 12.30 -18.67 11.67
C ASP A 476 13.78 -18.32 11.57
N PHE A 477 14.40 -18.71 10.46
CA PHE A 477 15.77 -18.31 10.09
C PHE A 477 15.81 -16.97 9.34
N GLY A 478 14.66 -16.32 9.11
CA GLY A 478 14.56 -15.18 8.20
C GLY A 478 15.12 -13.87 8.76
N ALA A 479 15.90 -13.17 7.93
CA ALA A 479 16.15 -11.74 8.04
C ALA A 479 14.92 -10.93 7.59
N ASP A 480 14.90 -9.64 7.90
CA ASP A 480 13.89 -8.71 7.37
C ASP A 480 14.21 -8.20 5.95
N ILE A 481 14.97 -8.98 5.17
CA ILE A 481 15.35 -8.63 3.79
C ILE A 481 14.40 -9.33 2.81
N GLU A 482 13.88 -8.57 1.84
CA GLU A 482 13.18 -9.10 0.68
C GLU A 482 14.15 -9.96 -0.14
N GLY A 483 13.98 -11.28 -0.15
CA GLY A 483 14.82 -12.15 -1.01
C GLY A 483 15.05 -13.56 -0.49
N HIS A 484 14.99 -13.77 0.83
CA HIS A 484 15.54 -14.99 1.44
C HIS A 484 14.46 -15.99 1.87
N ASP A 485 14.43 -17.18 1.25
CA ASP A 485 13.48 -18.26 1.57
C ASP A 485 14.25 -19.58 1.89
N PRO A 486 14.09 -20.17 3.08
CA PRO A 486 14.46 -21.57 3.32
C PRO A 486 13.57 -22.51 2.49
N GLN A 487 14.06 -23.72 2.18
CA GLN A 487 13.27 -24.74 1.48
C GLN A 487 11.92 -25.02 2.19
N PRO A 488 10.81 -25.19 1.44
CA PRO A 488 9.51 -25.45 2.04
C PRO A 488 9.50 -26.80 2.75
N ALA A 489 9.15 -26.78 4.04
CA ALA A 489 8.88 -27.99 4.81
C ALA A 489 7.61 -28.68 4.28
N GLU A 490 7.61 -30.02 4.26
CA GLU A 490 6.43 -30.82 3.91
C GLU A 490 5.29 -30.51 4.90
N LEU A 491 4.10 -30.22 4.36
CA LEU A 491 2.89 -29.94 5.15
C LEU A 491 2.30 -31.27 5.65
N ASN A 492 1.98 -31.37 6.94
CA ASN A 492 1.32 -32.54 7.53
C ASN A 492 -0.21 -32.44 7.39
N ASP A 493 -0.88 -33.58 7.23
CA ASP A 493 -2.34 -33.77 7.03
C ASP A 493 -3.26 -33.45 8.24
N ALA A 494 -2.83 -32.62 9.20
CA ALA A 494 -3.69 -32.20 10.31
C ALA A 494 -4.68 -31.10 9.87
N ASP A 495 -5.92 -31.15 10.38
CA ASP A 495 -7.08 -30.32 9.95
C ASP A 495 -6.73 -28.81 9.91
N PRO A 496 -6.43 -28.23 8.74
CA PRO A 496 -5.76 -26.94 8.65
C PRO A 496 -6.73 -25.79 8.85
N ARG A 497 -6.28 -24.72 9.53
CA ARG A 497 -7.03 -23.47 9.66
C ARG A 497 -7.39 -22.91 8.28
N GLN A 498 -8.62 -22.42 8.11
CA GLN A 498 -9.08 -21.74 6.89
C GLN A 498 -9.13 -20.22 7.09
N ALA A 499 -8.39 -19.46 6.29
CA ALA A 499 -8.45 -18.00 6.31
C ALA A 499 -9.34 -17.46 5.18
N LEU A 500 -9.91 -16.27 5.34
CA LEU A 500 -10.58 -15.57 4.24
C LEU A 500 -9.53 -14.81 3.41
N ALA A 501 -9.31 -15.20 2.16
CA ALA A 501 -8.54 -14.41 1.21
C ALA A 501 -9.41 -13.26 0.68
N TRP A 502 -9.19 -12.06 1.21
CA TRP A 502 -9.94 -10.86 0.86
C TRP A 502 -9.52 -10.30 -0.51
N ARG A 503 -10.46 -10.29 -1.47
CA ARG A 503 -10.28 -9.79 -2.85
C ARG A 503 -11.39 -8.82 -3.31
N GLY A 504 -12.11 -8.27 -2.34
CA GLY A 504 -13.34 -7.50 -2.52
C GLY A 504 -14.58 -8.33 -2.22
N SER A 505 -15.73 -7.66 -2.14
CA SER A 505 -17.00 -8.24 -1.67
C SER A 505 -17.44 -9.48 -2.45
N ASP A 506 -17.30 -9.48 -3.77
CA ASP A 506 -17.81 -10.55 -4.64
C ASP A 506 -16.78 -11.62 -5.02
N ARG A 507 -15.51 -11.45 -4.63
CA ARG A 507 -14.38 -12.32 -5.08
C ARG A 507 -13.58 -12.94 -3.94
N SER A 508 -13.96 -12.67 -2.69
CA SER A 508 -13.28 -13.23 -1.53
C SER A 508 -13.66 -14.69 -1.35
N GLU A 509 -12.68 -15.52 -1.00
CA GLU A 509 -12.86 -16.96 -0.85
C GLU A 509 -12.14 -17.48 0.40
N LEU A 510 -12.62 -18.60 0.93
CA LEU A 510 -11.93 -19.30 2.01
C LEU A 510 -10.78 -20.11 1.42
N VAL A 511 -9.57 -19.89 1.94
CA VAL A 511 -8.34 -20.55 1.50
C VAL A 511 -7.70 -21.36 2.62
N ARG A 512 -7.12 -22.50 2.26
CA ARG A 512 -6.21 -23.30 3.11
C ARG A 512 -4.77 -22.93 2.83
N ALA A 513 -3.83 -23.35 3.70
CA ALA A 513 -2.39 -23.06 3.57
C ALA A 513 -1.84 -23.21 2.14
N GLU A 514 -2.11 -24.35 1.49
CA GLU A 514 -1.64 -24.65 0.12
C GLU A 514 -2.20 -23.70 -0.96
N GLN A 515 -3.38 -23.12 -0.73
CA GLN A 515 -4.11 -22.29 -1.69
C GLN A 515 -3.73 -20.81 -1.61
N ILE A 516 -3.01 -20.41 -0.56
CA ILE A 516 -2.57 -19.03 -0.35
C ILE A 516 -1.57 -18.64 -1.44
N ARG A 517 -1.76 -17.46 -2.01
CA ARG A 517 -0.92 -16.88 -3.06
C ARG A 517 -0.13 -15.66 -2.56
N PRO A 518 1.03 -15.37 -3.18
CA PRO A 518 1.67 -14.06 -3.04
C PRO A 518 0.67 -12.89 -3.15
N GLY A 519 0.77 -11.93 -2.25
CA GLY A 519 -0.05 -10.72 -2.23
C GLY A 519 -1.45 -10.87 -1.64
N ASP A 520 -1.89 -12.08 -1.28
CA ASP A 520 -3.19 -12.28 -0.64
C ASP A 520 -3.27 -11.51 0.69
N THR A 521 -4.45 -10.95 0.97
CA THR A 521 -4.83 -10.46 2.30
C THR A 521 -5.67 -11.51 2.98
N LEU A 522 -5.11 -12.14 4.01
CA LEU A 522 -5.73 -13.16 4.83
C LEU A 522 -6.41 -12.49 6.03
N VAL A 523 -7.71 -12.69 6.17
CA VAL A 523 -8.47 -12.23 7.33
C VAL A 523 -8.76 -13.41 8.24
N VAL A 524 -8.45 -13.26 9.52
CA VAL A 524 -8.52 -14.31 10.54
C VAL A 524 -9.15 -13.81 11.85
N PRO A 525 -9.73 -14.69 12.68
CA PRO A 525 -10.22 -14.33 14.02
C PRO A 525 -9.11 -13.85 14.96
N THR A 526 -9.41 -12.91 15.86
CA THR A 526 -8.45 -12.42 16.89
C THR A 526 -7.99 -13.53 17.84
N SER A 527 -8.83 -14.54 18.08
CA SER A 527 -8.54 -15.68 18.97
C SER A 527 -7.43 -16.61 18.46
N TRP A 528 -7.01 -16.47 17.20
CA TRP A 528 -6.00 -17.34 16.60
C TRP A 528 -4.55 -17.03 17.03
N GLY A 529 -4.32 -15.87 17.64
CA GLY A 529 -3.00 -15.45 18.10
C GLY A 529 -2.01 -15.17 16.96
N GLY A 530 -0.73 -15.45 17.21
CA GLY A 530 0.39 -15.31 16.27
C GLY A 530 1.19 -14.02 16.42
N ALA A 531 0.58 -12.95 16.94
CA ALA A 531 1.23 -11.65 17.14
C ALA A 531 0.98 -11.08 18.54
N ASP A 532 1.80 -10.12 18.95
CA ASP A 532 1.59 -9.29 20.13
C ASP A 532 1.88 -7.81 19.82
N ALA A 533 1.87 -6.95 20.83
CA ALA A 533 2.07 -5.51 20.68
C ALA A 533 3.46 -5.14 20.08
N ALA A 534 4.43 -6.06 20.13
CA ALA A 534 5.76 -5.89 19.57
C ALA A 534 5.93 -6.53 18.17
N GLY A 535 4.86 -7.14 17.63
CA GLY A 535 4.82 -7.70 16.28
C GLY A 535 4.61 -9.22 16.24
N TRP A 536 5.07 -9.85 15.15
CA TRP A 536 4.92 -11.28 14.92
C TRP A 536 5.74 -12.10 15.91
N THR A 537 5.11 -13.14 16.46
CA THR A 537 5.75 -14.10 17.38
C THR A 537 5.71 -15.52 16.82
N GLY A 538 4.73 -15.84 15.98
CA GLY A 538 4.48 -17.19 15.47
C GLY A 538 3.96 -18.20 16.51
N SER A 539 4.17 -17.94 17.80
CA SER A 539 3.86 -18.86 18.90
C SER A 539 2.92 -18.30 19.96
N ASN A 540 2.59 -17.00 19.94
CA ASN A 540 1.63 -16.43 20.89
C ASN A 540 0.23 -17.02 20.64
N THR A 541 -0.35 -17.63 21.67
CA THR A 541 -1.72 -18.17 21.62
C THR A 541 -2.76 -17.23 22.20
N GLY A 542 -2.34 -16.10 22.78
CA GLY A 542 -3.24 -15.06 23.29
C GLY A 542 -3.95 -14.30 22.16
N PRO A 543 -5.10 -13.66 22.44
CA PRO A 543 -5.83 -12.90 21.44
C PRO A 543 -5.04 -11.69 20.94
N VAL A 544 -5.11 -11.44 19.63
CA VAL A 544 -4.53 -10.24 19.00
C VAL A 544 -5.56 -9.12 18.98
N SER A 545 -5.17 -7.88 19.31
CA SER A 545 -6.10 -6.74 19.28
C SER A 545 -6.65 -6.49 17.86
N ASP A 546 -7.94 -6.26 17.73
CA ASP A 546 -8.57 -5.76 16.49
C ASP A 546 -8.31 -4.25 16.36
N LEU A 547 -7.66 -3.82 15.27
CA LEU A 547 -7.24 -2.44 15.05
C LEU A 547 -8.08 -1.71 13.99
N CYS A 548 -9.22 -2.28 13.58
CA CYS A 548 -10.04 -1.75 12.49
C CYS A 548 -10.44 -0.28 12.68
N GLU A 549 -11.00 0.05 13.85
CA GLU A 549 -11.48 1.40 14.15
C GLU A 549 -10.30 2.39 14.18
N ALA A 550 -9.16 2.00 14.76
CA ALA A 550 -7.96 2.81 14.82
C ALA A 550 -7.34 3.04 13.44
N ALA A 551 -7.29 2.01 12.59
CA ALA A 551 -6.83 2.09 11.21
C ALA A 551 -7.71 3.03 10.38
N ARG A 552 -9.03 2.97 10.53
CA ARG A 552 -9.98 3.86 9.83
C ARG A 552 -9.82 5.32 10.23
N VAL A 553 -9.66 5.58 11.53
CA VAL A 553 -9.40 6.93 12.05
C VAL A 553 -8.10 7.48 11.48
N LYS A 554 -7.02 6.69 11.52
CA LYS A 554 -5.72 7.07 10.96
C LYS A 554 -5.78 7.34 9.46
N ALA A 555 -6.49 6.49 8.71
CA ALA A 555 -6.68 6.62 7.27
C ALA A 555 -7.75 7.67 6.87
N GLN A 556 -8.33 8.39 7.85
CA GLN A 556 -9.38 9.40 7.64
C GLN A 556 -10.57 8.89 6.82
N ARG A 557 -10.88 7.59 6.93
CA ARG A 557 -12.00 6.95 6.24
C ARG A 557 -13.32 7.31 6.93
N PRO A 558 -14.49 7.10 6.30
CA PRO A 558 -15.76 7.12 7.03
C PRO A 558 -15.69 6.18 8.24
N ALA A 559 -16.19 6.66 9.37
CA ALA A 559 -16.22 5.92 10.61
C ALA A 559 -17.26 4.79 10.48
N ILE A 560 -16.83 3.56 10.76
CA ILE A 560 -17.70 2.39 10.81
C ILE A 560 -17.56 1.81 12.20
N LEU A 561 -18.68 1.64 12.90
CA LEU A 561 -18.72 1.03 14.21
C LEU A 561 -19.51 -0.27 14.13
N ARG A 562 -18.85 -1.37 14.48
CA ARG A 562 -19.43 -2.71 14.55
C ARG A 562 -19.89 -2.94 15.99
N LEU A 563 -21.20 -2.89 16.20
CA LEU A 563 -21.83 -3.13 17.49
C LEU A 563 -22.30 -4.58 17.57
N CYS A 564 -21.47 -5.47 18.09
CA CYS A 564 -21.89 -6.82 18.45
C CYS A 564 -21.60 -7.09 19.92
N ALA A 565 -22.49 -7.82 20.59
CA ALA A 565 -22.38 -8.14 22.01
C ALA A 565 -21.09 -8.90 22.39
N ASP A 566 -20.47 -9.55 21.41
CA ASP A 566 -19.33 -10.45 21.59
C ASP A 566 -18.00 -9.84 21.10
N THR A 567 -17.98 -8.60 20.56
CA THR A 567 -16.85 -8.12 19.74
C THR A 567 -16.52 -6.65 20.01
N GLY A 568 -15.52 -6.41 20.87
CA GLY A 568 -14.90 -5.10 21.08
C GLY A 568 -14.31 -4.98 22.48
N PRO A 569 -13.34 -4.08 22.73
CA PRO A 569 -12.79 -3.81 24.05
C PRO A 569 -13.78 -2.98 24.89
N PHE A 570 -15.05 -3.42 24.97
CA PHE A 570 -16.10 -2.70 25.66
C PHE A 570 -16.06 -3.03 27.16
N PRO A 571 -16.13 -2.02 28.05
CA PRO A 571 -16.33 -2.29 29.47
C PRO A 571 -17.62 -3.06 29.71
N GLU A 572 -17.65 -3.97 30.69
CA GLU A 572 -18.84 -4.78 31.04
C GLU A 572 -20.11 -3.94 31.22
N SER A 573 -19.98 -2.69 31.69
CA SER A 573 -21.07 -1.74 31.85
C SER A 573 -21.79 -1.38 30.55
N VAL A 574 -21.09 -1.43 29.40
CA VAL A 574 -21.62 -1.14 28.07
C VAL A 574 -22.13 -2.42 27.38
N VAL A 575 -21.52 -3.57 27.67
CA VAL A 575 -21.94 -4.90 27.17
C VAL A 575 -23.40 -5.21 27.53
N GLY A 576 -23.87 -4.77 28.70
CA GLY A 576 -25.28 -4.89 29.09
C GLY A 576 -26.26 -4.14 28.17
N GLN A 577 -25.89 -2.97 27.65
CA GLN A 577 -26.71 -2.20 26.71
C GLN A 577 -26.66 -2.79 25.28
N PHE A 578 -25.55 -3.44 24.91
CA PHE A 578 -25.43 -4.15 23.63
C PHE A 578 -26.34 -5.37 23.52
N LYS A 579 -26.58 -6.09 24.61
CA LYS A 579 -27.53 -7.21 24.62
C LYS A 579 -28.93 -6.77 24.19
N GLN A 580 -29.41 -5.64 24.71
CA GLN A 580 -30.75 -5.11 24.36
C GLN A 580 -30.87 -4.70 22.88
N LEU A 581 -29.83 -4.12 22.28
CA LEU A 581 -29.81 -3.80 20.85
C LEU A 581 -29.66 -5.04 19.96
N SER A 582 -28.92 -6.05 20.44
CA SER A 582 -28.70 -7.32 19.74
C SER A 582 -29.95 -8.19 19.74
N GLU A 583 -30.70 -8.22 20.84
CA GLU A 583 -31.99 -8.92 20.97
C GLU A 583 -33.06 -8.37 20.01
N LEU A 584 -33.01 -7.07 19.67
CA LEU A 584 -33.90 -6.47 18.67
C LEU A 584 -33.62 -6.91 17.23
N SER A 585 -32.44 -7.45 16.95
CA SER A 585 -32.09 -8.04 15.65
C SER A 585 -32.57 -9.49 15.49
N GLU A 586 -33.02 -10.12 16.58
CA GLU A 586 -33.52 -11.50 16.61
C GLU A 586 -35.06 -11.59 16.52
N ASN A 587 -35.78 -10.47 16.59
CA ASN A 587 -37.25 -10.45 16.46
C ASN A 587 -37.71 -10.65 15.01
N GLU A 588 -38.71 -11.51 14.79
CA GLU A 588 -39.31 -11.76 13.46
C GLU A 588 -39.93 -10.49 12.85
N ASP A 589 -40.41 -9.57 13.69
CA ASP A 589 -40.89 -8.25 13.28
C ASP A 589 -39.82 -7.17 13.60
N PRO A 590 -39.21 -6.55 12.57
CA PRO A 590 -38.23 -5.49 12.78
C PRO A 590 -38.90 -4.27 13.45
N PRO A 591 -38.28 -3.65 14.47
CA PRO A 591 -38.84 -2.47 15.12
C PRO A 591 -39.00 -1.31 14.12
N GLU A 592 -39.97 -0.43 14.36
CA GLU A 592 -40.16 0.78 13.57
C GLU A 592 -38.83 1.58 13.48
N PRO A 593 -38.40 2.04 12.29
CA PRO A 593 -37.10 2.69 12.12
C PRO A 593 -36.84 3.87 13.06
N SER A 594 -37.89 4.57 13.50
CA SER A 594 -37.81 5.65 14.49
C SER A 594 -37.43 5.18 15.89
N GLU A 595 -37.95 4.03 16.33
CA GLU A 595 -37.65 3.46 17.65
C GLU A 595 -36.19 2.97 17.69
N LEU A 596 -35.75 2.30 16.63
CA LEU A 596 -34.36 1.84 16.51
C LEU A 596 -33.38 3.02 16.50
N LYS A 597 -33.73 4.13 15.84
CA LYS A 597 -32.93 5.36 15.82
C LYS A 597 -32.72 5.93 17.22
N GLU A 598 -33.77 6.00 18.03
CA GLU A 598 -33.66 6.50 19.41
C GLU A 598 -32.79 5.59 20.28
N LYS A 599 -32.93 4.26 20.14
CA LYS A 599 -32.07 3.31 20.87
C LYS A 599 -30.60 3.40 20.47
N ILE A 600 -30.30 3.57 19.17
CA ILE A 600 -28.94 3.79 18.68
C ILE A 600 -28.36 5.08 19.27
N LYS A 601 -29.14 6.17 19.29
CA LYS A 601 -28.72 7.44 19.88
C LYS A 601 -28.34 7.31 21.35
N LEU A 602 -29.20 6.69 22.17
CA LEU A 602 -28.95 6.47 23.60
C LEU A 602 -27.71 5.59 23.83
N CYS A 603 -27.53 4.56 23.00
CA CYS A 603 -26.34 3.71 23.06
C CYS A 603 -25.06 4.49 22.73
N LEU A 604 -25.07 5.34 21.69
CA LEU A 604 -23.92 6.19 21.34
C LEU A 604 -23.61 7.22 22.44
N GLU A 605 -24.62 7.77 23.11
CA GLU A 605 -24.45 8.65 24.27
C GLU A 605 -23.73 7.95 25.43
N ALA A 606 -24.18 6.75 25.81
CA ALA A 606 -23.56 5.96 26.87
C ALA A 606 -22.15 5.48 26.51
N LEU A 607 -21.95 5.07 25.26
CA LEU A 607 -20.65 4.70 24.72
C LEU A 607 -19.68 5.87 24.76
N HIS A 608 -20.12 7.06 24.33
CA HIS A 608 -19.29 8.25 24.34
C HIS A 608 -18.86 8.61 25.77
N ALA A 609 -19.78 8.59 26.73
CA ALA A 609 -19.48 8.85 28.14
C ALA A 609 -18.46 7.85 28.72
N THR A 610 -18.51 6.59 28.30
CA THR A 610 -17.61 5.54 28.79
C THR A 610 -16.24 5.58 28.10
N CYS A 611 -16.21 5.81 26.78
CA CYS A 611 -14.97 5.75 25.99
C CYS A 611 -14.07 6.98 26.16
N VAL A 612 -14.58 8.10 26.69
CA VAL A 612 -13.75 9.28 26.99
C VAL A 612 -12.60 8.94 27.94
N ASN A 613 -12.79 7.99 28.86
CA ASN A 613 -11.76 7.55 29.82
C ASN A 613 -10.85 6.43 29.28
N LEU A 614 -11.17 5.85 28.12
CA LEU A 614 -10.40 4.78 27.47
C LEU A 614 -9.35 5.33 26.48
N ALA A 615 -9.31 6.63 26.26
CA ALA A 615 -8.40 7.26 25.29
C ALA A 615 -6.92 7.20 25.71
N GLU A 616 -6.61 6.88 26.98
CA GLU A 616 -5.24 6.78 27.50
C GLU A 616 -4.71 5.34 27.61
N SER A 617 -5.47 4.32 27.18
CA SER A 617 -5.05 2.92 27.26
C SER A 617 -4.28 2.47 26.00
N ASP A 618 -4.87 1.58 25.20
CA ASP A 618 -4.28 0.97 24.02
C ASP A 618 -4.81 1.59 22.71
N LEU A 619 -4.14 1.27 21.62
CA LEU A 619 -4.42 1.79 20.28
C LEU A 619 -5.83 1.44 19.76
N ALA A 620 -6.35 0.25 20.08
CA ALA A 620 -7.69 -0.15 19.68
C ALA A 620 -8.75 0.69 20.43
N SER A 621 -8.54 0.87 21.73
CA SER A 621 -9.38 1.72 22.59
C SER A 621 -9.39 3.18 22.13
N GLN A 622 -8.24 3.74 21.74
CA GLN A 622 -8.14 5.09 21.15
C GLN A 622 -8.94 5.21 19.84
N GLY A 623 -8.79 4.24 18.94
CA GLY A 623 -9.53 4.20 17.68
C GLY A 623 -11.05 4.09 17.86
N LEU A 624 -11.47 3.26 18.81
CA LEU A 624 -12.87 3.12 19.19
C LEU A 624 -13.44 4.43 19.74
N ALA A 625 -12.75 5.08 20.67
CA ALA A 625 -13.18 6.34 21.27
C ALA A 625 -13.34 7.45 20.20
N ALA A 626 -12.41 7.55 19.26
CA ALA A 626 -12.49 8.49 18.15
C ALA A 626 -13.66 8.19 17.20
N THR A 627 -13.88 6.91 16.87
CA THR A 627 -15.00 6.45 16.03
C THR A 627 -16.36 6.75 16.68
N VAL A 628 -16.51 6.42 17.96
CA VAL A 628 -17.72 6.69 18.75
C VAL A 628 -17.99 8.20 18.83
N LYS A 629 -16.95 9.02 19.05
CA LYS A 629 -17.07 10.49 19.10
C LYS A 629 -17.65 11.06 17.79
N VAL A 630 -17.21 10.56 16.64
CA VAL A 630 -17.74 10.99 15.33
C VAL A 630 -19.20 10.59 15.17
N LEU A 631 -19.52 9.32 15.41
CA LEU A 631 -20.89 8.82 15.23
C LEU A 631 -21.88 9.46 16.22
N HIS A 632 -21.45 9.69 17.47
CA HIS A 632 -22.26 10.39 18.47
C HIS A 632 -22.58 11.83 18.02
N LYS A 633 -21.62 12.53 17.40
CA LYS A 633 -21.82 13.87 16.85
C LYS A 633 -22.73 13.87 15.61
N GLU A 634 -22.57 12.89 14.71
CA GLU A 634 -23.31 12.83 13.44
C GLU A 634 -24.73 12.30 13.57
N GLN A 635 -25.00 11.45 14.57
CA GLN A 635 -26.27 10.74 14.73
C GLN A 635 -26.65 9.99 13.42
N PRO A 636 -25.92 8.89 13.10
CA PRO A 636 -25.99 8.26 11.79
C PRO A 636 -27.41 7.78 11.48
N GLU A 637 -27.89 8.06 10.26
CA GLU A 637 -29.18 7.55 9.77
C GLU A 637 -29.00 6.31 8.88
N ARG A 638 -27.77 5.84 8.70
CA ARG A 638 -27.44 4.62 7.94
C ARG A 638 -26.87 3.57 8.88
N TRP A 639 -27.53 2.43 8.92
CA TRP A 639 -27.10 1.23 9.64
C TRP A 639 -27.55 -0.02 8.90
N THR A 640 -26.88 -1.13 9.18
CA THR A 640 -27.28 -2.47 8.71
C THR A 640 -27.20 -3.46 9.86
N TYR A 641 -27.97 -4.55 9.80
CA TYR A 641 -27.77 -5.66 10.72
C TYR A 641 -26.41 -6.31 10.47
N HIS A 642 -25.77 -6.78 11.54
CA HIS A 642 -24.51 -7.48 11.44
C HIS A 642 -24.71 -8.87 10.78
N PRO A 643 -23.99 -9.23 9.70
CA PRO A 643 -24.19 -10.52 9.01
C PRO A 643 -23.94 -11.75 9.89
N GLY A 644 -23.07 -11.60 10.91
CA GLY A 644 -22.80 -12.60 11.94
C GLY A 644 -23.97 -12.92 12.89
N GLY A 645 -25.08 -12.18 12.78
CA GLY A 645 -26.14 -12.13 13.78
C GLY A 645 -25.73 -11.31 15.02
N ARG A 646 -26.72 -10.93 15.86
CA ARG A 646 -26.52 -10.27 17.16
C ARG A 646 -25.71 -8.97 17.08
N GLY A 647 -26.20 -8.00 16.29
CA GLY A 647 -25.56 -6.70 16.24
C GLY A 647 -26.00 -5.78 15.12
N LEU A 648 -25.45 -4.57 15.15
CA LEU A 648 -25.66 -3.51 14.17
C LEU A 648 -24.31 -2.98 13.68
N ILE A 649 -24.25 -2.57 12.42
CA ILE A 649 -23.12 -1.84 11.87
C ILE A 649 -23.60 -0.43 11.56
N LEU A 650 -22.95 0.56 12.17
CA LEU A 650 -23.27 1.98 12.01
C LEU A 650 -22.25 2.62 11.08
N TYR A 651 -22.73 3.48 10.18
CA TYR A 651 -21.89 4.15 9.18
C TYR A 651 -21.99 5.67 9.33
N SER A 652 -20.86 6.37 9.36
CA SER A 652 -20.83 7.82 9.25
C SER A 652 -21.16 8.27 7.83
N ARG A 653 -21.72 9.48 7.70
CA ARG A 653 -22.00 10.10 6.40
C ARG A 653 -20.79 10.88 5.89
N LYS A 654 -20.07 11.54 6.81
CA LYS A 654 -18.89 12.31 6.45
C LYS A 654 -17.63 11.50 6.72
N ARG A 655 -16.62 11.75 5.90
CA ARG A 655 -15.24 11.38 6.20
C ARG A 655 -14.83 12.10 7.50
N LEU A 656 -13.90 11.50 8.24
CA LEU A 656 -13.35 12.08 9.47
C LEU A 656 -12.71 13.48 9.24
N SER A 657 -12.39 13.83 7.98
CA SER A 657 -12.05 15.16 7.48
C SER A 657 -12.78 15.42 6.14
N ASP A 658 -13.15 16.67 5.79
CA ASP A 658 -13.83 17.04 4.53
C ASP A 658 -12.96 16.86 3.25
N ALA A 659 -11.93 16.02 3.30
CA ALA A 659 -11.01 15.77 2.18
C ALA A 659 -11.59 14.77 1.16
N ILE A 660 -12.00 15.34 0.01
CA ILE A 660 -12.13 14.82 -1.37
C ILE A 660 -12.15 13.28 -1.55
N ALA A 661 -13.25 12.78 -2.13
CA ALA A 661 -13.60 11.37 -2.40
C ALA A 661 -12.49 10.50 -3.05
N ASP A 662 -12.52 9.20 -2.76
CA ASP A 662 -11.69 8.16 -3.39
C ASP A 662 -12.24 7.84 -4.77
N PHE A 663 -11.34 7.59 -5.70
CA PHE A 663 -11.67 7.22 -7.07
C PHE A 663 -11.94 5.70 -7.15
N SER A 664 -13.13 5.29 -7.58
CA SER A 664 -13.46 3.89 -7.86
C SER A 664 -13.94 3.78 -9.30
N ASP A 665 -13.37 2.83 -10.05
CA ASP A 665 -13.72 2.53 -11.44
C ASP A 665 -15.03 1.74 -11.58
N GLU A 666 -15.58 1.25 -10.46
CA GLU A 666 -16.87 0.59 -10.42
C GLU A 666 -17.94 1.66 -10.19
N ASP A 667 -18.90 1.76 -11.11
CA ASP A 667 -20.06 2.67 -11.10
C ASP A 667 -20.83 2.69 -9.75
N GLU A 668 -20.55 1.75 -8.86
CA GLU A 668 -21.20 1.56 -7.57
C GLU A 668 -20.87 2.66 -6.55
N ASP A 669 -19.66 3.23 -6.55
CA ASP A 669 -19.22 4.20 -5.53
C ASP A 669 -19.36 5.68 -5.95
N SER A 670 -19.36 6.01 -7.24
CA SER A 670 -19.63 7.39 -7.73
C SER A 670 -21.04 7.86 -7.37
N SER A 671 -21.95 6.95 -7.02
CA SER A 671 -23.33 7.24 -6.60
C SER A 671 -23.42 7.85 -5.18
N LEU A 672 -22.31 7.89 -4.43
CA LEU A 672 -22.30 8.29 -3.01
C LEU A 672 -22.34 9.81 -2.76
N VAL A 673 -22.12 10.66 -3.79
CA VAL A 673 -21.87 12.11 -3.58
C VAL A 673 -22.91 13.02 -4.26
N GLN A 674 -23.62 12.57 -5.29
CA GLN A 674 -24.39 13.49 -6.15
C GLN A 674 -25.90 13.50 -5.81
N LYS A 675 -26.42 14.68 -5.49
CA LYS A 675 -27.86 14.91 -5.22
C LYS A 675 -28.62 15.10 -6.55
N GLY A 676 -29.06 14.04 -7.22
CA GLY A 676 -30.06 14.13 -8.30
C GLY A 676 -29.85 13.17 -9.48
N GLU A 677 -30.86 13.11 -10.34
CA GLU A 677 -30.78 12.42 -11.64
C GLU A 677 -30.13 13.37 -12.67
N VAL A 678 -29.23 12.84 -13.50
CA VAL A 678 -28.56 13.62 -14.55
C VAL A 678 -29.02 13.10 -15.91
N GLY A 679 -29.56 14.00 -16.74
CA GLY A 679 -29.97 13.69 -18.11
C GLY A 679 -28.77 13.31 -18.98
N LEU A 680 -28.98 12.40 -19.94
CA LEU A 680 -27.91 11.88 -20.79
C LEU A 680 -27.22 12.99 -21.60
N ASP A 681 -27.98 13.87 -22.26
CA ASP A 681 -27.41 14.95 -23.09
C ASP A 681 -26.54 15.91 -22.27
N GLN A 682 -27.02 16.32 -21.09
CA GLN A 682 -26.24 17.17 -20.18
C GLN A 682 -24.96 16.45 -19.74
N HIS A 683 -25.05 15.16 -19.41
CA HIS A 683 -23.89 14.39 -19.00
C HIS A 683 -22.83 14.29 -20.10
N LEU A 684 -23.24 14.00 -21.34
CA LEU A 684 -22.33 13.89 -22.48
C LEU A 684 -21.61 15.22 -22.76
N GLU A 685 -22.33 16.34 -22.66
CA GLU A 685 -21.77 17.68 -22.81
C GLU A 685 -20.81 18.05 -21.66
N ASP A 686 -21.19 17.74 -20.42
CA ASP A 686 -20.34 17.97 -19.24
C ASP A 686 -19.03 17.18 -19.35
N VAL A 687 -19.10 15.90 -19.74
CA VAL A 687 -17.92 15.05 -19.92
C VAL A 687 -17.06 15.53 -21.09
N ARG A 688 -17.66 15.95 -22.21
CA ARG A 688 -16.93 16.58 -23.32
C ARG A 688 -16.13 17.79 -22.86
N ALA A 689 -16.79 18.73 -22.16
CA ALA A 689 -16.16 19.94 -21.69
C ALA A 689 -15.04 19.65 -20.68
N TRP A 690 -15.25 18.69 -19.78
CA TRP A 690 -14.23 18.26 -18.82
C TRP A 690 -13.03 17.58 -19.49
N ALA A 691 -13.29 16.67 -20.44
CA ALA A 691 -12.25 15.97 -21.19
C ALA A 691 -11.40 16.95 -22.02
N ASP A 692 -12.04 17.94 -22.67
CA ASP A 692 -11.36 19.02 -23.39
C ASP A 692 -10.50 19.89 -22.46
N TYR A 693 -11.05 20.23 -21.29
CA TYR A 693 -10.35 21.01 -20.27
C TYR A 693 -9.11 20.27 -19.74
N ILE A 694 -9.24 18.97 -19.40
CA ILE A 694 -8.11 18.14 -18.95
C ILE A 694 -7.05 18.06 -20.04
N ALA A 695 -7.44 17.66 -21.25
CA ALA A 695 -6.52 17.49 -22.37
C ALA A 695 -5.77 18.79 -22.70
N GLY A 696 -6.44 19.95 -22.59
CA GLY A 696 -5.82 21.25 -22.76
C GLY A 696 -4.78 21.57 -21.69
N LEU A 697 -5.09 21.32 -20.41
CA LEU A 697 -4.19 21.63 -19.30
C LEU A 697 -2.98 20.69 -19.20
N VAL A 698 -3.15 19.40 -19.50
CA VAL A 698 -2.01 18.47 -19.63
C VAL A 698 -1.23 18.66 -20.94
N GLN A 699 -1.62 19.63 -21.75
CA GLN A 699 -0.95 20.03 -23.00
C GLN A 699 -0.87 18.90 -24.04
N LEU A 700 -1.96 18.15 -24.21
CA LEU A 700 -2.07 17.23 -25.35
C LEU A 700 -2.02 18.02 -26.68
N PRO A 701 -1.39 17.47 -27.72
CA PRO A 701 -1.54 17.95 -29.09
C PRO A 701 -3.01 18.14 -29.48
N GLN A 702 -3.30 19.16 -30.29
CA GLN A 702 -4.69 19.57 -30.58
C GLN A 702 -5.54 18.44 -31.16
N ASP A 703 -4.98 17.63 -32.05
CA ASP A 703 -5.62 16.47 -32.65
C ASP A 703 -6.00 15.40 -31.61
N LEU A 704 -5.13 15.14 -30.63
CA LEU A 704 -5.41 14.21 -29.53
C LEU A 704 -6.41 14.79 -28.52
N ARG A 705 -6.32 16.09 -28.23
CA ARG A 705 -7.32 16.81 -27.41
C ARG A 705 -8.71 16.71 -28.01
N ASP A 706 -8.84 16.96 -29.31
CA ASP A 706 -10.10 16.83 -30.05
C ASP A 706 -10.63 15.39 -29.97
N CYS A 707 -9.76 14.38 -30.08
CA CYS A 707 -10.16 12.97 -29.95
C CYS A 707 -10.68 12.64 -28.55
N VAL A 708 -10.00 13.10 -27.49
CA VAL A 708 -10.39 12.84 -26.09
C VAL A 708 -11.72 13.53 -25.77
N ALA A 709 -11.89 14.78 -26.19
CA ALA A 709 -13.15 15.51 -26.04
C ALA A 709 -14.31 14.85 -26.80
N LEU A 710 -14.07 14.44 -28.05
CA LEU A 710 -15.06 13.75 -28.87
C LEU A 710 -15.44 12.38 -28.29
N ALA A 711 -14.48 11.61 -27.80
CA ALA A 711 -14.76 10.35 -27.11
C ALA A 711 -15.63 10.56 -25.87
N GLY A 712 -15.33 11.59 -25.05
CA GLY A 712 -16.16 11.98 -23.90
C GLY A 712 -17.60 12.32 -24.28
N HIS A 713 -17.79 13.02 -25.40
CA HIS A 713 -19.12 13.38 -25.90
C HIS A 713 -19.94 12.17 -26.39
N LEU A 714 -19.28 11.07 -26.76
CA LEU A 714 -19.91 9.92 -27.42
C LEU A 714 -19.95 8.65 -26.56
N HIS A 715 -19.22 8.59 -25.43
CA HIS A 715 -18.95 7.33 -24.73
C HIS A 715 -20.20 6.59 -24.24
N ASP A 716 -21.24 7.35 -23.91
CA ASP A 716 -22.41 6.89 -23.17
C ASP A 716 -23.70 6.79 -24.03
N LEU A 717 -23.61 6.98 -25.35
CA LEU A 717 -24.77 6.89 -26.25
C LEU A 717 -25.55 5.58 -26.12
N GLY A 718 -24.86 4.46 -25.84
CA GLY A 718 -25.47 3.16 -25.62
C GLY A 718 -26.34 3.07 -24.36
N LYS A 719 -26.26 4.02 -23.42
CA LYS A 719 -27.17 4.07 -22.25
C LYS A 719 -28.63 4.29 -22.66
N ALA A 720 -28.89 4.68 -23.90
CA ALA A 720 -30.23 4.78 -24.47
C ALA A 720 -31.01 3.45 -24.53
N ASP A 721 -30.35 2.29 -24.31
CA ASP A 721 -31.05 1.00 -24.19
C ASP A 721 -32.10 1.08 -23.06
N ARG A 722 -33.37 0.84 -23.40
CA ARG A 722 -34.50 0.93 -22.46
C ARG A 722 -34.35 -0.02 -21.27
N ARG A 723 -33.68 -1.16 -21.47
CA ARG A 723 -33.40 -2.14 -20.42
C ARG A 723 -32.31 -1.62 -19.49
N PHE A 724 -31.29 -0.93 -20.02
CA PHE A 724 -30.30 -0.25 -19.19
C PHE A 724 -30.94 0.90 -18.37
N GLN A 725 -31.80 1.71 -18.98
CA GLN A 725 -32.55 2.75 -18.28
C GLN A 725 -33.46 2.15 -17.18
N ALA A 726 -34.12 1.03 -17.45
CA ALA A 726 -34.92 0.32 -16.44
C ALA A 726 -34.05 -0.17 -15.28
N TRP A 727 -32.83 -0.64 -15.56
CA TRP A 727 -31.87 -1.06 -14.54
C TRP A 727 -31.50 0.11 -13.60
N LEU A 728 -31.18 1.29 -14.15
CA LEU A 728 -30.92 2.51 -13.36
C LEU A 728 -32.10 2.91 -12.45
N LYS A 729 -33.32 2.53 -12.81
CA LYS A 729 -34.57 2.77 -12.05
C LYS A 729 -34.99 1.58 -11.19
N GLY A 730 -34.04 0.75 -10.75
CA GLY A 730 -34.30 -0.39 -9.86
C GLY A 730 -34.95 -1.61 -10.53
N GLY A 731 -34.83 -1.71 -11.86
CA GLY A 731 -35.44 -2.76 -12.67
C GLY A 731 -36.87 -2.46 -13.12
N ASN A 732 -37.38 -1.25 -12.89
CA ASN A 732 -38.75 -0.88 -13.22
C ASN A 732 -38.85 -0.25 -14.63
N ARG A 733 -39.32 -1.03 -15.60
CA ARG A 733 -39.52 -0.58 -16.99
C ARG A 733 -40.57 0.54 -17.15
N PHE A 734 -41.55 0.64 -16.26
CA PHE A 734 -42.58 1.69 -16.32
C PHE A 734 -42.08 3.07 -15.91
N LYS A 735 -40.95 3.14 -15.19
CA LYS A 735 -40.32 4.41 -14.80
C LYS A 735 -39.35 4.96 -15.85
N VAL A 736 -39.19 4.26 -16.98
CA VAL A 736 -38.31 4.68 -18.07
C VAL A 736 -39.05 5.69 -18.95
N ASN A 737 -38.47 6.87 -19.13
CA ASN A 737 -38.91 7.85 -20.12
C ASN A 737 -37.96 7.77 -21.34
N PRO A 738 -38.39 7.22 -22.48
CA PRO A 738 -37.54 7.10 -23.67
C PRO A 738 -37.07 8.44 -24.24
N ASP A 739 -37.85 9.51 -24.06
CA ASP A 739 -37.55 10.83 -24.59
C ASP A 739 -36.59 11.63 -23.69
N GLN A 740 -36.33 11.13 -22.47
CA GLN A 740 -35.45 11.75 -21.48
C GLN A 740 -34.58 10.68 -20.80
N PRO A 741 -33.65 10.05 -21.54
CA PRO A 741 -32.72 9.09 -20.97
C PRO A 741 -31.83 9.77 -19.93
N ILE A 742 -31.48 9.03 -18.88
CA ILE A 742 -30.58 9.49 -17.83
C ILE A 742 -29.23 8.78 -17.91
N ALA A 743 -28.16 9.49 -17.59
CA ALA A 743 -26.84 8.89 -17.45
C ALA A 743 -26.60 8.29 -16.06
N LYS A 744 -27.21 8.89 -15.02
CA LYS A 744 -27.07 8.50 -13.61
C LYS A 744 -28.41 8.68 -12.86
N SER A 745 -28.73 7.75 -11.95
CA SER A 745 -29.92 7.82 -11.10
C SER A 745 -29.58 8.25 -9.65
N ALA A 746 -30.55 8.85 -8.96
CA ALA A 746 -30.37 9.34 -7.58
C ALA A 746 -30.21 8.22 -6.54
N HIS A 747 -30.71 7.02 -6.83
CA HIS A 747 -30.61 5.84 -5.96
C HIS A 747 -30.38 4.59 -6.81
N ILE A 748 -29.18 4.02 -6.75
CA ILE A 748 -28.86 2.72 -7.31
C ILE A 748 -28.91 1.68 -6.18
N ALA A 749 -29.65 0.59 -6.41
CA ALA A 749 -29.69 -0.53 -5.48
C ALA A 749 -28.33 -1.24 -5.44
N GLN A 750 -27.85 -1.64 -4.27
CA GLN A 750 -26.56 -2.35 -4.08
C GLN A 750 -26.77 -3.84 -3.75
N GLY A 751 -25.72 -4.66 -3.93
CA GLY A 751 -25.69 -6.07 -3.56
C GLY A 751 -26.81 -6.91 -4.19
N ALA A 752 -27.52 -7.69 -3.38
CA ALA A 752 -28.62 -8.54 -3.86
C ALA A 752 -29.73 -7.75 -4.59
N ALA A 753 -30.02 -6.53 -4.13
CA ALA A 753 -31.03 -5.68 -4.75
C ALA A 753 -30.61 -5.17 -6.14
N ALA A 754 -29.31 -4.92 -6.36
CA ALA A 754 -28.74 -4.58 -7.66
C ALA A 754 -28.92 -5.73 -8.66
N ARG A 755 -28.60 -6.96 -8.23
CA ARG A 755 -28.75 -8.18 -9.03
C ARG A 755 -30.21 -8.38 -9.43
N GLN A 756 -31.15 -8.21 -8.50
CA GLN A 756 -32.58 -8.29 -8.78
C GLN A 756 -33.09 -7.17 -9.70
N ALA A 757 -32.57 -5.95 -9.57
CA ALA A 757 -32.88 -4.86 -10.48
C ALA A 757 -32.44 -5.17 -11.93
N ARG A 758 -31.22 -5.71 -12.11
CA ARG A 758 -30.72 -6.11 -13.43
C ARG A 758 -31.56 -7.22 -14.04
N LEU A 759 -31.88 -8.28 -13.28
CA LEU A 759 -32.74 -9.36 -13.75
C LEU A 759 -34.11 -8.85 -14.20
N ARG A 760 -34.76 -8.00 -13.40
CA ARG A 760 -36.06 -7.40 -13.74
C ARG A 760 -36.00 -6.47 -14.96
N SER A 761 -34.87 -5.77 -15.14
CA SER A 761 -34.66 -4.91 -16.30
C SER A 761 -34.60 -5.69 -17.63
N GLY A 762 -34.15 -6.94 -17.59
CA GLY A 762 -33.88 -7.76 -18.77
C GLY A 762 -32.62 -7.35 -19.54
N TYR A 763 -31.77 -6.48 -18.99
CA TYR A 763 -30.49 -6.11 -19.59
C TYR A 763 -29.51 -7.31 -19.53
N PRO A 764 -28.89 -7.74 -20.65
CA PRO A 764 -28.13 -8.99 -20.69
C PRO A 764 -26.96 -9.01 -19.70
N GLN A 765 -26.68 -10.19 -19.12
CA GLN A 765 -25.55 -10.36 -18.21
C GLN A 765 -24.23 -10.16 -18.98
N GLY A 766 -23.31 -9.37 -18.41
CA GLY A 766 -22.03 -9.05 -19.04
C GLY A 766 -22.10 -7.98 -20.14
N ALA A 767 -23.28 -7.64 -20.67
CA ALA A 767 -23.43 -6.59 -21.67
C ALA A 767 -23.01 -5.22 -21.14
N ARG A 768 -22.44 -4.42 -22.04
CA ARG A 768 -21.80 -3.13 -21.78
C ARG A 768 -22.34 -2.10 -22.75
N HIS A 769 -22.75 -0.95 -22.23
CA HIS A 769 -23.35 0.11 -23.05
C HIS A 769 -22.30 0.78 -23.94
N GLU A 770 -21.02 0.83 -23.51
CA GLU A 770 -19.90 1.36 -24.29
C GLU A 770 -19.76 0.69 -25.67
N LEU A 771 -19.98 -0.63 -25.75
CA LEU A 771 -19.93 -1.37 -27.02
C LEU A 771 -21.07 -0.98 -27.97
N LEU A 772 -22.25 -0.68 -27.41
CA LEU A 772 -23.35 -0.16 -28.21
C LEU A 772 -23.07 1.28 -28.66
N SER A 773 -22.45 2.10 -27.81
CA SER A 773 -21.96 3.43 -28.20
C SER A 773 -21.03 3.34 -29.40
N VAL A 774 -20.05 2.42 -29.41
CA VAL A 774 -19.15 2.20 -30.57
C VAL A 774 -19.93 1.95 -31.85
N ARG A 775 -20.95 1.08 -31.84
CA ARG A 775 -21.77 0.80 -33.03
C ARG A 775 -22.60 1.99 -33.49
N LEU A 776 -23.13 2.78 -32.55
CA LEU A 776 -23.84 4.01 -32.86
C LEU A 776 -22.90 5.06 -33.47
N ILE A 777 -21.64 5.14 -33.00
CA ILE A 777 -20.63 6.04 -33.55
C ILE A 777 -20.20 5.61 -34.95
N GLU A 778 -20.06 4.30 -35.21
CA GLU A 778 -19.77 3.77 -36.56
C GLU A 778 -20.87 4.19 -37.55
N GLN A 779 -22.15 4.08 -37.17
CA GLN A 779 -23.25 4.58 -37.99
C GLN A 779 -23.25 6.12 -38.10
N PHE A 780 -22.91 6.83 -37.03
CA PHE A 780 -22.76 8.29 -37.06
C PHE A 780 -21.67 8.71 -38.06
N ALA A 781 -20.58 7.96 -38.15
CA ALA A 781 -19.51 8.20 -39.13
C ALA A 781 -19.94 7.98 -40.58
N GLU A 782 -20.89 7.08 -40.84
CA GLU A 782 -21.48 6.92 -42.18
C GLU A 782 -22.38 8.09 -42.55
N GLN A 783 -23.15 8.59 -41.59
CA GLN A 783 -24.06 9.72 -41.82
C GLN A 783 -23.30 11.06 -41.88
N ALA A 784 -22.30 11.24 -41.01
CA ALA A 784 -21.64 12.49 -40.65
C ALA A 784 -20.10 12.35 -40.64
N PRO A 785 -19.45 11.95 -41.73
CA PRO A 785 -18.01 11.68 -41.75
C PRO A 785 -17.17 12.90 -41.34
N GLU A 786 -17.68 14.12 -41.56
CA GLU A 786 -17.07 15.40 -41.16
C GLU A 786 -17.00 15.62 -39.64
N CYS A 787 -17.81 14.89 -38.86
CA CYS A 787 -17.89 15.01 -37.41
C CYS A 787 -16.93 14.07 -36.66
N LEU A 788 -16.16 13.25 -37.39
CA LEU A 788 -15.10 12.40 -36.84
C LEU A 788 -13.76 12.74 -37.49
N PRO A 789 -12.63 12.37 -36.86
CA PRO A 789 -11.32 12.50 -37.48
C PRO A 789 -11.27 11.85 -38.86
N SER A 790 -10.71 12.57 -39.83
CA SER A 790 -10.48 12.08 -41.19
C SER A 790 -9.33 11.05 -41.22
N ASP A 791 -8.34 11.20 -40.33
CA ASP A 791 -7.30 10.20 -40.10
C ASP A 791 -7.91 8.93 -39.49
N PRO A 792 -7.79 7.77 -40.17
CA PRO A 792 -8.28 6.49 -39.66
C PRO A 792 -7.74 6.11 -38.28
N LEU A 793 -6.50 6.49 -37.97
CA LEU A 793 -5.87 6.18 -36.68
C LEU A 793 -6.49 6.99 -35.54
N LEU A 794 -6.72 8.29 -35.76
CA LEU A 794 -7.40 9.15 -34.77
C LEU A 794 -8.87 8.74 -34.58
N ARG A 795 -9.53 8.27 -35.65
CA ARG A 795 -10.86 7.66 -35.54
C ARG A 795 -10.83 6.38 -34.72
N ASP A 796 -9.84 5.52 -34.96
CA ASP A 796 -9.61 4.33 -34.13
C ASP A 796 -9.37 4.70 -32.66
N LEU A 797 -8.64 5.78 -32.38
CA LEU A 797 -8.43 6.28 -31.02
C LEU A 797 -9.76 6.67 -30.36
N VAL A 798 -10.61 7.46 -31.02
CA VAL A 798 -11.94 7.85 -30.48
C VAL A 798 -12.77 6.61 -30.14
N LEU A 799 -12.88 5.67 -31.08
CA LEU A 799 -13.68 4.46 -30.88
C LEU A 799 -13.10 3.57 -29.77
N HIS A 800 -11.77 3.52 -29.64
CA HIS A 800 -11.08 2.78 -28.59
C HIS A 800 -11.31 3.40 -27.21
N LEU A 801 -11.12 4.72 -27.08
CA LEU A 801 -11.35 5.45 -25.83
C LEU A 801 -12.77 5.25 -25.29
N VAL A 802 -13.77 5.26 -26.18
CA VAL A 802 -15.15 4.90 -25.84
C VAL A 802 -15.25 3.44 -25.39
N ALA A 803 -14.74 2.49 -26.19
CA ALA A 803 -14.84 1.06 -25.91
C ALA A 803 -14.14 0.65 -24.59
N SER A 804 -13.04 1.33 -24.23
CA SER A 804 -12.21 1.02 -23.07
C SER A 804 -12.50 1.89 -21.84
N HIS A 805 -13.57 2.68 -21.86
CA HIS A 805 -13.88 3.63 -20.77
C HIS A 805 -13.96 2.98 -19.37
N HIS A 806 -14.35 1.71 -19.27
CA HIS A 806 -14.32 0.95 -18.00
C HIS A 806 -13.23 -0.13 -17.95
N GLY A 807 -12.10 0.08 -18.63
CA GLY A 807 -10.92 -0.77 -18.57
C GLY A 807 -11.01 -2.12 -19.32
N ARG A 808 -12.05 -2.28 -20.16
CA ARG A 808 -12.24 -3.44 -21.05
C ARG A 808 -11.71 -3.13 -22.45
N CYS A 809 -11.83 -4.08 -23.39
CA CYS A 809 -11.36 -3.90 -24.77
C CYS A 809 -9.85 -3.66 -24.86
N ARG A 810 -9.09 -4.33 -23.98
CA ARG A 810 -7.62 -4.28 -23.91
C ARG A 810 -7.04 -5.70 -23.94
N PRO A 811 -7.12 -6.43 -25.07
CA PRO A 811 -7.72 -6.06 -26.36
C PRO A 811 -9.18 -6.52 -26.52
N TRP A 812 -9.69 -7.39 -25.64
CA TRP A 812 -10.91 -8.15 -25.92
C TRP A 812 -12.16 -7.51 -25.32
N ALA A 813 -13.20 -7.38 -26.12
CA ALA A 813 -14.52 -7.01 -25.62
C ALA A 813 -15.19 -8.22 -24.92
N PRO A 814 -15.99 -8.01 -23.87
CA PRO A 814 -16.76 -9.10 -23.25
C PRO A 814 -17.70 -9.78 -24.23
N ALA A 815 -17.69 -11.11 -24.25
CA ALA A 815 -18.68 -11.90 -24.96
C ALA A 815 -19.98 -11.94 -24.15
N ALA A 816 -20.94 -11.09 -24.51
CA ALA A 816 -22.25 -11.00 -23.86
C ALA A 816 -23.37 -11.14 -24.91
N PRO A 817 -23.72 -12.37 -25.30
CA PRO A 817 -24.78 -12.59 -26.29
C PRO A 817 -26.13 -12.10 -25.75
N ASP A 818 -26.84 -11.34 -26.57
CA ASP A 818 -28.19 -10.89 -26.27
C ASP A 818 -29.20 -11.89 -26.86
N SER A 819 -29.85 -12.68 -26.00
CA SER A 819 -30.84 -13.67 -26.45
C SER A 819 -32.14 -13.06 -26.97
N LYS A 820 -32.37 -11.77 -26.70
CA LYS A 820 -33.53 -11.01 -27.19
C LYS A 820 -33.09 -9.60 -27.61
N PRO A 821 -32.38 -9.47 -28.75
CA PRO A 821 -31.87 -8.19 -29.21
C PRO A 821 -33.01 -7.19 -29.45
N GLU A 822 -32.83 -5.95 -29.00
CA GLU A 822 -33.72 -4.83 -29.25
C GLU A 822 -33.01 -3.82 -30.16
N THR A 823 -33.77 -3.13 -31.02
CA THR A 823 -33.22 -1.98 -31.76
C THR A 823 -33.20 -0.77 -30.84
N VAL A 824 -32.01 -0.31 -30.47
CA VAL A 824 -31.83 0.89 -29.67
C VAL A 824 -31.72 2.08 -30.60
N THR A 825 -32.46 3.15 -30.31
CA THR A 825 -32.47 4.38 -31.11
C THR A 825 -32.16 5.57 -30.21
N VAL A 826 -31.28 6.46 -30.65
CA VAL A 826 -30.91 7.69 -29.95
C VAL A 826 -30.83 8.84 -30.95
N THR A 827 -31.31 10.02 -30.57
CA THR A 827 -31.11 11.23 -31.36
C THR A 827 -29.88 11.95 -30.83
N PHE A 828 -28.88 12.16 -31.68
CA PHE A 828 -27.64 12.84 -31.32
C PHE A 828 -27.25 13.82 -32.42
N ALA A 829 -26.89 15.05 -32.06
CA ALA A 829 -26.54 16.14 -32.99
C ALA A 829 -27.58 16.32 -34.14
N GLY A 830 -28.87 16.19 -33.82
CA GLY A 830 -29.96 16.32 -34.79
C GLY A 830 -30.15 15.13 -35.73
N ARG A 831 -29.46 14.00 -35.50
CA ARG A 831 -29.52 12.79 -36.31
C ARG A 831 -30.03 11.61 -35.50
N THR A 832 -30.81 10.74 -36.11
CA THR A 832 -31.31 9.52 -35.48
C THR A 832 -30.35 8.37 -35.78
N LEU A 833 -29.73 7.86 -34.73
CA LEU A 833 -28.84 6.70 -34.75
C LEU A 833 -29.61 5.50 -34.22
N SER A 834 -29.41 4.33 -34.83
CA SER A 834 -30.05 3.10 -34.42
C SER A 834 -29.16 1.89 -34.68
N HIS A 835 -29.00 1.02 -33.68
CA HIS A 835 -28.31 -0.25 -33.84
C HIS A 835 -28.97 -1.35 -33.00
N SER A 836 -28.75 -2.61 -33.36
CA SER A 836 -29.14 -3.75 -32.51
C SER A 836 -28.34 -3.76 -31.22
N SER A 837 -28.98 -4.08 -30.10
CA SER A 837 -28.31 -4.29 -28.81
C SER A 837 -27.33 -5.48 -28.84
N ASP A 838 -27.50 -6.41 -29.78
CA ASP A 838 -26.48 -7.40 -30.11
C ASP A 838 -25.40 -6.77 -31.00
N THR A 839 -24.38 -6.21 -30.37
CA THR A 839 -23.33 -5.42 -31.04
C THR A 839 -22.41 -6.27 -31.91
N GLY A 840 -22.31 -7.58 -31.66
CA GLY A 840 -21.32 -8.47 -32.27
C GLY A 840 -19.85 -8.13 -31.98
N LEU A 841 -19.56 -7.12 -31.14
CA LEU A 841 -18.19 -6.68 -30.84
C LEU A 841 -17.42 -7.65 -29.94
N GLY A 842 -18.10 -8.59 -29.28
CA GLY A 842 -17.45 -9.68 -28.53
C GLY A 842 -16.80 -10.75 -29.42
N ARG A 843 -17.00 -10.69 -30.76
CA ARG A 843 -16.34 -11.62 -31.69
C ARG A 843 -14.85 -11.27 -31.84
N VAL A 844 -14.03 -12.28 -32.06
CA VAL A 844 -12.58 -12.13 -32.26
C VAL A 844 -12.26 -11.31 -33.52
N ASP A 845 -13.09 -11.45 -34.57
CA ASP A 845 -12.94 -10.76 -35.86
C ASP A 845 -13.69 -9.42 -35.93
N SER A 846 -14.09 -8.86 -34.79
CA SER A 846 -14.87 -7.62 -34.73
C SER A 846 -14.08 -6.35 -35.03
N GLY A 847 -12.74 -6.41 -35.07
CA GLY A 847 -11.85 -5.27 -35.26
C GLY A 847 -11.39 -4.59 -33.97
N VAL A 848 -11.97 -4.93 -32.80
CA VAL A 848 -11.61 -4.31 -31.50
C VAL A 848 -10.16 -4.61 -31.12
N ALA A 849 -9.73 -5.86 -31.29
CA ALA A 849 -8.38 -6.27 -30.92
C ALA A 849 -7.33 -5.68 -31.88
N GLU A 850 -7.61 -5.66 -33.18
CA GLU A 850 -6.75 -5.07 -34.20
C GLU A 850 -6.58 -3.56 -33.96
N ARG A 851 -7.67 -2.86 -33.62
CA ARG A 851 -7.65 -1.44 -33.25
C ARG A 851 -6.75 -1.20 -32.04
N PHE A 852 -6.91 -1.97 -30.97
CA PHE A 852 -6.07 -1.86 -29.78
C PHE A 852 -4.58 -2.00 -30.13
N TRP A 853 -4.20 -3.03 -30.90
CA TRP A 853 -2.79 -3.26 -31.25
C TRP A 853 -2.23 -2.20 -32.20
N ARG A 854 -3.02 -1.67 -33.13
CA ARG A 854 -2.62 -0.52 -33.96
C ARG A 854 -2.29 0.71 -33.10
N LEU A 855 -3.13 0.97 -32.09
CA LEU A 855 -2.94 2.11 -31.18
C LEU A 855 -1.75 1.89 -30.24
N VAL A 856 -1.52 0.68 -29.74
CA VAL A 856 -0.33 0.35 -28.94
C VAL A 856 0.96 0.50 -29.77
N ASP A 857 0.97 0.07 -31.04
CA ASP A 857 2.13 0.26 -31.93
C ASP A 857 2.41 1.74 -32.20
N HIS A 858 1.36 2.58 -32.24
CA HIS A 858 1.50 4.01 -32.51
C HIS A 858 1.91 4.81 -31.27
N PHE A 859 1.14 4.74 -30.18
CA PHE A 859 1.32 5.53 -28.96
C PHE A 859 2.18 4.83 -27.89
N GLY A 860 2.55 3.57 -28.10
CA GLY A 860 3.27 2.75 -27.11
C GLY A 860 2.37 2.22 -25.99
N TRP A 861 2.94 1.33 -25.16
CA TRP A 861 2.23 0.66 -24.06
C TRP A 861 1.71 1.63 -22.98
N TRP A 862 2.49 2.67 -22.66
CA TRP A 862 2.14 3.66 -21.63
C TRP A 862 1.40 4.86 -22.21
N GLY A 863 1.69 5.30 -23.44
CA GLY A 863 1.05 6.46 -24.04
C GLY A 863 -0.43 6.24 -24.33
N LEU A 864 -0.81 5.07 -24.88
CA LEU A 864 -2.23 4.74 -25.06
C LEU A 864 -2.98 4.69 -23.72
N SER A 865 -2.35 4.11 -22.70
CA SER A 865 -2.88 4.06 -21.33
C SER A 865 -3.03 5.45 -20.70
N TYR A 866 -2.18 6.42 -21.04
CA TYR A 866 -2.31 7.80 -20.56
C TYR A 866 -3.48 8.52 -21.24
N LEU A 867 -3.69 8.35 -22.54
CA LEU A 867 -4.86 8.91 -23.24
C LEU A 867 -6.18 8.38 -22.66
N GLU A 868 -6.21 7.12 -22.25
CA GLU A 868 -7.35 6.56 -21.51
C GLU A 868 -7.53 7.19 -20.14
N ALA A 869 -6.45 7.43 -19.41
CA ALA A 869 -6.47 8.08 -18.11
C ALA A 869 -6.90 9.55 -18.18
N CYS A 870 -6.72 10.23 -19.33
CA CYS A 870 -7.21 11.59 -19.53
C CYS A 870 -8.74 11.64 -19.72
N LEU A 871 -9.33 10.60 -20.30
CA LEU A 871 -10.78 10.53 -20.52
C LEU A 871 -11.54 9.99 -19.29
N ARG A 872 -10.98 8.97 -18.64
CA ARG A 872 -11.58 8.28 -17.49
C ARG A 872 -11.33 9.08 -16.20
#